data_AF-A0A818WKF3-F1
#
_entry.id   AF-A0A818WKF3-F1
#
_cell.length_a   1.000
_cell.length_b   1.000
_cell.length_c   1.000
_cell.angle_alpha   90.00
_cell.angle_beta   90.00
_cell.angle_gamma   90.00
#
_symmetry.space_group_name_H-M   'P 1'
#
loop_
_entity.id
_entity.type
_entity.pdbx_description
1 polymer ?
#
loop_
_entity_poly.entity_id
_entity_poly.type
_entity_poly.pdbx_seq_one_letter_code
_entity_poly.pdbx_strand_id
1 'polypeptide(L)'
;MSTTTRIIDGKEIAKNIRDKCRLMINDLRKQQNDFKPGFAVVQVGNREDSNVYIRHKLKAAEEIGIDARLVRLDSSTTERQLVQQIEDLNNDPTIHGIIVQLPFDSVQTIDANRIANTVSPDKDIDGLSDLNAGLLSHGNLDKCFVPCTPNGCLELIKSTGTQIEGATAVVVGRSKIVGTPMFELLKHHSATVTICHSKTKNIQDIIKQAEIVIACLGKPKFIQGSWLKENAVVIDCGITSMQGDNGKTRLFGDVDFESCQGIASWITPVPGGVGPMTVALLMQNTLTAAQRYLNTYSPLQWNSMTYLPLALETPVPSDLEIAKKQIPKDIQQLAREIHLHNNELELYGTKKAKIKLNVLERLRNAPNGKYVVVSGITPTPLGEGKSTTAIGLCQALGAHLKKNVIGCLRQPSQGPTFGIKGGAAGGGYSQVIPMEEFNLHLTGDIHAITAANNLLAAQIDARMFHENTQNDQQLFNRLVPTIDSKRKFSPIQQKRLNKLKINKTDPMTLTEDEIRAFVRLNIDPSTITWQRVVDTNDRFLRKITIGQAATEKNFTRETNFDITVASEIMAVLALTSSLGDLRERLGKMVVASSRDGVPITADDLGVGGALAVLMRDAIKPTLMQTLEGTPILVHAGPFANIAHGNSSILADQIGLKLVGADGYIVTEAGFGFDIGCEKFMDIKCRYSGLIPNCVVLVATMRALKVHGGGPKVEAGTPLPPEYTQENLPLLERGTQNLVKQIQNAQYFGVNVVVAINRFKTDTQAEIDLVKRIAIENGATDAVMADHWAKGGSGATDLARAVEKACLQKPDFKFLYDLQLPIEEKIRIIAQKIYGADDIKLSEMAEKRIQLFTQQGFNDLPICMAKTHLSLSHDPSLKGCPKNFILPIRDIRASIGAGFLYPLVGEMSTIPGLPTRPCFYDIDIDPITEEIYGLF
;
A
#
# COMPACT_ATOMS: atom_id res chain seq x y z
N MET A 1 -50.85 -19.50 47.42
CA MET A 1 -50.04 -18.48 48.10
C MET A 1 -50.05 -17.25 47.20
N SER A 2 -50.36 -16.06 47.72
CA SER A 2 -50.39 -14.83 46.90
C SER A 2 -49.01 -14.58 46.30
N THR A 3 -48.89 -14.75 44.99
CA THR A 3 -47.68 -14.52 44.20
C THR A 3 -47.39 -13.03 44.16
N THR A 4 -46.43 -12.59 44.97
CA THR A 4 -45.95 -11.20 44.92
C THR A 4 -45.12 -11.01 43.64
N THR A 5 -45.68 -10.29 42.67
CA THR A 5 -44.98 -9.94 41.43
C THR A 5 -43.75 -9.10 41.73
N ARG A 6 -42.59 -9.51 41.19
CA ARG A 6 -41.32 -8.78 41.31
C ARG A 6 -41.07 -7.93 40.07
N ILE A 7 -40.57 -6.72 40.27
CA ILE A 7 -40.21 -5.82 39.16
C ILE A 7 -38.80 -6.16 38.70
N ILE A 8 -38.61 -6.34 37.40
CA ILE A 8 -37.28 -6.47 36.80
C ILE A 8 -36.71 -5.06 36.56
N ASP A 9 -35.75 -4.62 37.39
CA ASP A 9 -35.11 -3.32 37.23
C ASP A 9 -34.06 -3.35 36.11
N GLY A 10 -34.47 -2.98 34.91
CA GLY A 10 -33.58 -2.88 33.76
C GLY A 10 -32.51 -1.79 33.90
N LYS A 11 -32.69 -0.77 34.74
CA LYS A 11 -31.66 0.25 34.97
C LYS A 11 -30.49 -0.30 35.76
N GLU A 12 -30.77 -1.11 36.78
CA GLU A 12 -29.74 -1.76 37.60
C GLU A 12 -28.90 -2.72 36.75
N ILE A 13 -29.56 -3.60 35.98
CA ILE A 13 -28.87 -4.58 35.12
C ILE A 13 -28.07 -3.85 34.02
N ALA A 14 -28.64 -2.83 33.39
CA ALA A 14 -27.94 -2.01 32.40
C ALA A 14 -26.71 -1.31 32.98
N LYS A 15 -26.78 -0.84 34.24
CA LYS A 15 -25.62 -0.27 34.95
C LYS A 15 -24.52 -1.32 35.13
N ASN A 16 -24.87 -2.52 35.59
CA ASN A 16 -23.90 -3.62 35.77
C ASN A 16 -23.19 -4.01 34.46
N ILE A 17 -23.92 -4.05 33.34
CA ILE A 17 -23.32 -4.31 32.00
C ILE A 17 -22.34 -3.20 31.63
N ARG A 18 -22.73 -1.93 31.81
CA ARG A 18 -21.86 -0.77 31.51
C ARG A 18 -20.63 -0.73 32.40
N ASP A 19 -20.75 -1.06 33.69
CA ASP A 19 -19.62 -1.14 34.61
C ASP A 19 -18.62 -2.23 34.19
N LYS A 20 -19.11 -3.40 33.74
CA LYS A 20 -18.25 -4.45 33.14
C LYS A 20 -17.55 -3.95 31.87
N CYS A 21 -18.27 -3.28 30.97
CA CYS A 21 -17.69 -2.71 29.75
C CYS A 21 -16.59 -1.69 30.08
N ARG A 22 -16.81 -0.81 31.07
CA ARG A 22 -15.82 0.18 31.51
C ARG A 22 -14.53 -0.49 31.99
N LEU A 23 -14.63 -1.56 32.78
CA LEU A 23 -13.46 -2.31 33.24
C LEU A 23 -12.68 -2.90 32.06
N MET A 24 -13.36 -3.56 31.12
CA MET A 24 -12.74 -4.14 29.94
C MET A 24 -12.09 -3.09 29.03
N ILE A 25 -12.72 -1.92 28.85
CA ILE A 25 -12.14 -0.80 28.08
C ILE A 25 -10.87 -0.28 28.75
N ASN A 26 -10.86 -0.16 30.08
CA ASN A 26 -9.67 0.27 30.81
C ASN A 26 -8.52 -0.73 30.68
N ASP A 27 -8.82 -2.04 30.63
CA ASP A 27 -7.80 -3.07 30.41
C ASP A 27 -7.27 -3.04 28.97
N LEU A 28 -8.16 -2.88 27.98
CA LEU A 28 -7.77 -2.65 26.57
C LEU A 28 -6.84 -1.45 26.40
N ARG A 29 -7.16 -0.31 27.02
CA ARG A 29 -6.34 0.91 26.97
C ARG A 29 -4.92 0.66 27.47
N LYS A 30 -4.77 -0.11 28.55
CA LYS A 30 -3.46 -0.47 29.11
C LYS A 30 -2.67 -1.40 28.17
N GLN A 31 -3.34 -2.30 27.46
CA GLN A 31 -2.70 -3.27 26.57
C GLN A 31 -2.34 -2.70 25.20
N GLN A 32 -3.11 -1.74 24.67
CA GLN A 32 -3.04 -1.28 23.27
C GLN A 32 -2.81 0.23 23.15
N ASN A 33 -1.79 0.75 23.83
CA ASN A 33 -1.28 2.12 23.66
C ASN A 33 -2.38 3.22 23.67
N ASP A 34 -3.27 3.18 24.67
CA ASP A 34 -4.40 4.11 24.86
C ASP A 34 -5.51 4.03 23.78
N PHE A 35 -5.69 2.87 23.15
CA PHE A 35 -6.79 2.58 22.23
C PHE A 35 -8.17 2.83 22.85
N LYS A 36 -9.08 3.46 22.09
CA LYS A 36 -10.45 3.74 22.50
C LYS A 36 -11.43 3.15 21.47
N PRO A 37 -12.41 2.33 21.90
CA PRO A 37 -13.51 1.98 21.01
C PRO A 37 -14.23 3.25 20.56
N GLY A 38 -14.66 3.26 19.31
CA GLY A 38 -15.32 4.40 18.70
C GLY A 38 -16.70 4.03 18.17
N PHE A 39 -17.64 4.97 18.30
CA PHE A 39 -19.06 4.77 18.10
C PHE A 39 -19.63 5.95 17.32
N ALA A 40 -20.35 5.71 16.24
CA ALA A 40 -21.00 6.75 15.45
C ALA A 40 -22.53 6.61 15.49
N VAL A 41 -23.22 7.72 15.75
CA VAL A 41 -24.67 7.84 15.63
C VAL A 41 -24.97 8.71 14.41
N VAL A 42 -25.72 8.18 13.45
CA VAL A 42 -26.16 8.91 12.25
C VAL A 42 -27.62 9.33 12.41
N GLN A 43 -27.88 10.63 12.37
CA GLN A 43 -29.21 11.22 12.51
C GLN A 43 -29.58 12.02 11.26
N VAL A 44 -30.78 11.81 10.71
CA VAL A 44 -31.37 12.66 9.65
C VAL A 44 -32.54 13.42 10.24
N GLY A 45 -32.50 14.76 10.12
CA GLY A 45 -33.50 15.68 10.67
C GLY A 45 -33.34 15.91 12.17
N ASN A 46 -34.40 16.38 12.85
CA ASN A 46 -34.30 16.90 14.21
C ASN A 46 -35.51 16.56 15.11
N ARG A 47 -36.03 15.36 14.98
CA ARG A 47 -37.10 14.85 15.86
C ARG A 47 -36.72 14.86 17.35
N GLU A 48 -37.59 15.44 18.17
CA GLU A 48 -37.34 15.67 19.60
C GLU A 48 -37.29 14.37 20.43
N ASP A 49 -38.14 13.41 20.11
CA ASP A 49 -38.14 12.07 20.74
C ASP A 49 -36.83 11.33 20.47
N SER A 50 -36.34 11.37 19.23
CA SER A 50 -35.05 10.82 18.81
C SER A 50 -33.86 11.45 19.55
N ASN A 51 -33.87 12.77 19.73
CA ASN A 51 -32.80 13.51 20.43
C ASN A 51 -32.62 13.10 21.90
N VAL A 52 -33.68 12.66 22.59
CA VAL A 52 -33.58 12.14 23.96
C VAL A 52 -32.78 10.83 23.99
N TYR A 53 -33.09 9.89 23.08
CA TYR A 53 -32.39 8.61 22.99
C TYR A 53 -30.92 8.78 22.58
N ILE A 54 -30.64 9.67 21.61
CA ILE A 54 -29.27 9.97 21.19
C ILE A 54 -28.46 10.49 22.38
N ARG A 55 -28.99 11.42 23.17
CA ARG A 55 -28.30 11.94 24.37
C ARG A 55 -27.97 10.84 25.37
N HIS A 56 -28.88 9.88 25.59
CA HIS A 56 -28.61 8.75 26.48
C HIS A 56 -27.50 7.84 25.94
N LYS A 57 -27.45 7.59 24.63
CA LYS A 57 -26.39 6.79 23.98
C LYS A 57 -25.03 7.47 24.13
N LEU A 58 -24.93 8.76 23.82
CA LEU A 58 -23.69 9.52 23.92
C LEU A 58 -23.18 9.59 25.36
N LYS A 59 -24.07 9.86 26.32
CA LYS A 59 -23.72 9.88 27.75
C LYS A 59 -23.24 8.51 28.23
N ALA A 60 -23.92 7.43 27.84
CA ALA A 60 -23.51 6.09 28.21
C ALA A 60 -22.13 5.71 27.64
N ALA A 61 -21.82 6.12 26.40
CA ALA A 61 -20.52 5.92 25.77
C ALA A 61 -19.41 6.68 26.53
N GLU A 62 -19.64 7.96 26.83
CA GLU A 62 -18.71 8.81 27.58
C GLU A 62 -18.41 8.22 28.98
N GLU A 63 -19.45 7.80 29.71
CA GLU A 63 -19.35 7.22 31.07
C GLU A 63 -18.49 5.94 31.15
N ILE A 64 -18.31 5.22 30.04
CA ILE A 64 -17.53 3.98 29.99
C ILE A 64 -16.23 4.12 29.19
N GLY A 65 -15.96 5.30 28.61
CA GLY A 65 -14.74 5.57 27.86
C GLY A 65 -14.77 5.16 26.38
N ILE A 66 -15.94 5.09 25.75
CA ILE A 66 -16.09 4.97 24.29
C ILE A 66 -16.09 6.38 23.68
N ASP A 67 -15.33 6.57 22.60
CA ASP A 67 -15.34 7.82 21.84
C ASP A 67 -16.58 7.87 20.92
N ALA A 68 -17.47 8.83 21.14
CA ALA A 68 -18.77 8.87 20.48
C ALA A 68 -18.89 10.07 19.55
N ARG A 69 -19.22 9.80 18.29
CA ARG A 69 -19.42 10.81 17.24
C ARG A 69 -20.88 10.87 16.84
N LEU A 70 -21.47 12.07 16.89
CA LEU A 70 -22.80 12.32 16.34
C LEU A 70 -22.66 12.96 14.95
N VAL A 71 -23.16 12.29 13.92
CA VAL A 71 -23.29 12.82 12.56
C VAL A 71 -24.72 13.30 12.37
N ARG A 72 -24.90 14.63 12.40
CA ARG A 72 -26.21 15.27 12.15
C ARG A 72 -26.31 15.67 10.69
N LEU A 73 -27.31 15.12 10.02
CA LEU A 73 -27.66 15.40 8.64
C LEU A 73 -29.00 16.14 8.60
N ASP A 74 -29.12 17.11 7.71
CA ASP A 74 -30.33 17.91 7.58
C ASP A 74 -31.47 17.09 6.96
N SER A 75 -32.72 17.55 7.13
CA SER A 75 -33.89 16.85 6.61
C SER A 75 -33.98 16.79 5.08
N SER A 76 -33.19 17.59 4.35
CA SER A 76 -33.09 17.56 2.88
C SER A 76 -32.02 16.62 2.35
N THR A 77 -31.27 15.95 3.24
CA THR A 77 -30.26 14.95 2.86
C THR A 77 -30.86 13.85 2.00
N THR A 78 -30.25 13.64 0.83
CA THR A 78 -30.64 12.57 -0.09
C THR A 78 -30.17 11.21 0.42
N GLU A 79 -30.87 10.14 0.02
CA GLU A 79 -30.44 8.76 0.31
C GLU A 79 -28.99 8.50 -0.13
N ARG A 80 -28.57 9.05 -1.29
CA ARG A 80 -27.20 8.93 -1.79
C ARG A 80 -26.16 9.60 -0.87
N GLN A 81 -26.47 10.78 -0.34
CA GLN A 81 -25.58 11.48 0.60
C GLN A 81 -25.48 10.70 1.92
N LEU A 82 -26.60 10.18 2.42
CA LEU A 82 -26.63 9.34 3.62
C LEU A 82 -25.80 8.06 3.45
N VAL A 83 -25.94 7.38 2.30
CA VAL A 83 -25.11 6.22 1.95
C VAL A 83 -23.63 6.59 1.97
N GLN A 84 -23.24 7.69 1.32
CA GLN A 84 -21.83 8.12 1.31
C GLN A 84 -21.30 8.39 2.73
N GLN A 85 -22.09 9.04 3.59
CA GLN A 85 -21.69 9.29 4.97
C GLN A 85 -21.50 8.00 5.79
N ILE A 86 -22.37 7.00 5.59
CA ILE A 86 -22.22 5.69 6.24
C ILE A 86 -20.99 4.96 5.70
N GLU A 87 -20.73 5.03 4.39
CA GLU A 87 -19.52 4.48 3.80
C GLU A 87 -18.24 5.15 4.33
N ASP A 88 -18.25 6.46 4.53
CA ASP A 88 -17.13 7.17 5.14
C ASP A 88 -16.86 6.66 6.58
N LEU A 89 -17.92 6.40 7.35
CA LEU A 89 -17.82 5.80 8.70
C LEU A 89 -17.41 4.31 8.68
N ASN A 90 -17.89 3.53 7.71
CA ASN A 90 -17.45 2.14 7.49
C ASN A 90 -15.94 2.09 7.25
N ASN A 91 -15.42 3.10 6.58
CA ASN A 91 -14.02 3.22 6.19
C ASN A 91 -13.13 3.91 7.23
N ASP A 92 -13.71 4.47 8.30
CA ASP A 92 -12.98 5.12 9.41
C ASP A 92 -12.50 4.06 10.42
N PRO A 93 -11.18 3.84 10.58
CA PRO A 93 -10.64 2.84 11.52
C PRO A 93 -10.83 3.20 12.99
N THR A 94 -11.20 4.45 13.29
CA THR A 94 -11.49 4.86 14.67
C THR A 94 -12.93 4.53 15.07
N ILE A 95 -13.83 4.32 14.08
CA ILE A 95 -15.22 3.96 14.30
C ILE A 95 -15.36 2.44 14.21
N HIS A 96 -15.84 1.83 15.28
CA HIS A 96 -15.99 0.37 15.39
C HIS A 96 -17.45 -0.05 15.37
N GLY A 97 -18.36 0.86 15.76
CA GLY A 97 -19.79 0.63 15.71
C GLY A 97 -20.54 1.82 15.13
N ILE A 98 -21.54 1.54 14.30
CA ILE A 98 -22.40 2.54 13.66
C ILE A 98 -23.85 2.22 14.01
N ILE A 99 -24.59 3.24 14.42
CA ILE A 99 -26.06 3.16 14.53
C ILE A 99 -26.70 4.24 13.67
N VAL A 100 -27.61 3.81 12.80
CA VAL A 100 -28.48 4.72 12.06
C VAL A 100 -29.76 4.92 12.86
N GLN A 101 -30.02 6.16 13.28
CA GLN A 101 -31.15 6.46 14.12
C GLN A 101 -32.45 6.49 13.29
N LEU A 102 -33.32 5.51 13.55
CA LEU A 102 -34.63 5.39 12.93
C LEU A 102 -35.76 5.87 13.87
N PRO A 103 -36.91 6.29 13.33
CA PRO A 103 -37.18 6.57 11.90
C PRO A 103 -36.52 7.88 11.44
N PHE A 104 -36.34 8.04 10.13
CA PHE A 104 -35.80 9.28 9.55
C PHE A 104 -36.81 10.43 9.62
N ASP A 105 -36.29 11.64 9.86
CA ASP A 105 -37.03 12.90 9.74
C ASP A 105 -36.54 13.63 8.49
N SER A 106 -37.00 13.14 7.34
CA SER A 106 -36.55 13.56 6.02
C SER A 106 -37.73 14.05 5.19
N VAL A 107 -37.51 15.10 4.39
CA VAL A 107 -38.48 15.53 3.37
C VAL A 107 -38.47 14.60 2.14
N GLN A 108 -37.43 13.77 1.99
CA GLN A 108 -37.31 12.77 0.95
C GLN A 108 -37.62 11.37 1.50
N THR A 109 -38.19 10.50 0.66
CA THR A 109 -38.32 9.08 0.99
C THR A 109 -36.95 8.40 0.99
N ILE A 110 -36.58 7.77 2.11
CA ILE A 110 -35.34 7.02 2.28
C ILE A 110 -35.69 5.59 2.67
N ASP A 111 -35.13 4.60 1.99
CA ASP A 111 -35.33 3.19 2.33
C ASP A 111 -34.46 2.77 3.53
N ALA A 112 -35.10 2.62 4.69
CA ALA A 112 -34.43 2.19 5.91
C ALA A 112 -33.73 0.83 5.81
N ASN A 113 -34.22 -0.11 4.98
CA ASN A 113 -33.55 -1.41 4.83
C ASN A 113 -32.26 -1.26 4.04
N ARG A 114 -32.29 -0.48 2.95
CA ARG A 114 -31.09 -0.17 2.16
C ARG A 114 -30.03 0.51 3.03
N ILE A 115 -30.45 1.47 3.86
CA ILE A 115 -29.54 2.17 4.76
C ILE A 115 -28.96 1.25 5.84
N ALA A 116 -29.77 0.39 6.46
CA ALA A 116 -29.28 -0.61 7.42
C ALA A 116 -28.25 -1.55 6.78
N ASN A 117 -28.49 -1.98 5.54
CA ASN A 117 -27.57 -2.82 4.77
C ASN A 117 -26.35 -2.07 4.18
N THR A 118 -26.31 -0.74 4.28
CA THR A 118 -25.11 0.04 3.95
C THR A 118 -24.11 0.03 5.11
N VAL A 119 -24.58 -0.16 6.35
CA VAL A 119 -23.67 -0.32 7.50
C VAL A 119 -22.93 -1.65 7.34
N SER A 120 -21.59 -1.60 7.41
CA SER A 120 -20.77 -2.81 7.36
C SER A 120 -21.23 -3.79 8.45
N PRO A 121 -21.44 -5.08 8.14
CA PRO A 121 -21.91 -6.05 9.12
C PRO A 121 -21.01 -6.15 10.37
N ASP A 122 -19.71 -5.90 10.23
CA ASP A 122 -18.74 -5.88 11.33
C ASP A 122 -18.86 -4.64 12.24
N LYS A 123 -19.54 -3.59 11.78
CA LYS A 123 -19.82 -2.35 12.52
C LYS A 123 -21.31 -2.16 12.84
N ASP A 124 -22.17 -3.09 12.41
CA ASP A 124 -23.62 -3.09 12.65
C ASP A 124 -23.92 -3.56 14.08
N ILE A 125 -23.59 -2.70 15.04
CA ILE A 125 -23.73 -2.97 16.48
C ILE A 125 -25.19 -3.04 16.96
N ASP A 126 -26.16 -2.69 16.11
CA ASP A 126 -27.59 -2.86 16.39
C ASP A 126 -28.17 -4.13 15.75
N GLY A 127 -27.37 -4.85 14.96
CA GLY A 127 -27.71 -6.15 14.37
C GLY A 127 -28.84 -6.09 13.32
N LEU A 128 -29.01 -4.96 12.63
CA LEU A 128 -30.15 -4.71 11.74
C LEU A 128 -29.89 -5.06 10.27
N SER A 129 -28.64 -5.28 9.87
CA SER A 129 -28.31 -5.72 8.52
C SER A 129 -28.83 -7.13 8.23
N ASP A 130 -29.15 -7.40 6.96
CA ASP A 130 -29.63 -8.70 6.50
C ASP A 130 -28.61 -9.81 6.80
N LEU A 131 -27.30 -9.51 6.77
CA LEU A 131 -26.27 -10.48 7.11
C LEU A 131 -26.32 -10.86 8.60
N ASN A 132 -26.37 -9.89 9.51
CA ASN A 132 -26.46 -10.17 10.95
C ASN A 132 -27.79 -10.85 11.32
N ALA A 133 -28.90 -10.40 10.73
CA ALA A 133 -30.20 -11.04 10.89
C ALA A 133 -30.21 -12.49 10.37
N GLY A 134 -29.58 -12.73 9.22
CA GLY A 134 -29.40 -14.06 8.66
C GLY A 134 -28.53 -14.96 9.55
N LEU A 135 -27.41 -14.46 10.05
CA LEU A 135 -26.54 -15.20 10.97
C LEU A 135 -27.27 -15.58 12.26
N LEU A 136 -28.07 -14.67 12.82
CA LEU A 136 -28.93 -14.94 13.97
C LEU A 136 -29.95 -16.05 13.68
N SER A 137 -30.66 -15.99 12.56
CA SER A 137 -31.67 -17.00 12.21
C SER A 137 -31.06 -18.40 12.08
N HIS A 138 -29.85 -18.50 11.52
CA HIS A 138 -29.09 -19.75 11.42
C HIS A 138 -28.42 -20.22 12.73
N GLY A 139 -28.41 -19.40 13.79
CA GLY A 139 -27.82 -19.76 15.09
C GLY A 139 -26.33 -19.49 15.22
N ASN A 140 -25.72 -18.75 14.28
CA ASN A 140 -24.31 -18.36 14.32
C ASN A 140 -24.09 -17.14 15.23
N LEU A 141 -24.48 -17.27 16.51
CA LEU A 141 -24.48 -16.17 17.50
C LEU A 141 -23.07 -15.65 17.81
N ASP A 142 -22.03 -16.45 17.58
CA ASP A 142 -20.62 -16.10 17.73
C ASP A 142 -20.13 -15.15 16.63
N LYS A 143 -20.74 -15.21 15.44
CA LYS A 143 -20.38 -14.41 14.26
C LYS A 143 -21.31 -13.22 14.01
N CYS A 144 -22.49 -13.21 14.63
CA CYS A 144 -23.45 -12.11 14.46
C CYS A 144 -23.25 -11.02 15.53
N PHE A 145 -23.75 -9.82 15.26
CA PHE A 145 -24.16 -8.90 16.32
C PHE A 145 -25.62 -9.15 16.65
N VAL A 146 -25.89 -9.55 17.88
CA VAL A 146 -27.27 -9.78 18.32
C VAL A 146 -27.96 -8.42 18.49
N PRO A 147 -29.18 -8.23 17.94
CA PRO A 147 -29.90 -6.96 18.08
C PRO A 147 -30.10 -6.56 19.54
N CYS A 148 -29.77 -5.31 19.87
CA CYS A 148 -29.61 -4.86 21.26
C CYS A 148 -30.89 -4.99 22.09
N THR A 149 -32.04 -4.70 21.48
CA THR A 149 -33.33 -4.71 22.19
C THR A 149 -33.81 -6.14 22.52
N PRO A 150 -33.88 -7.08 21.57
CA PRO A 150 -34.08 -8.51 21.84
C PRO A 150 -33.08 -9.09 22.85
N ASN A 151 -31.80 -8.77 22.71
CA ASN A 151 -30.80 -9.23 23.66
C ASN A 151 -31.04 -8.64 25.07
N GLY A 152 -31.55 -7.41 25.15
CA GLY A 152 -31.98 -6.79 26.39
C GLY A 152 -33.10 -7.57 27.07
N CYS A 153 -34.12 -7.99 26.30
CA CYS A 153 -35.19 -8.85 26.80
C CYS A 153 -34.65 -10.19 27.31
N LEU A 154 -33.71 -10.81 26.59
CA LEU A 154 -33.10 -12.08 26.97
C LEU A 154 -32.32 -11.97 28.29
N GLU A 155 -31.48 -10.94 28.45
CA GLU A 155 -30.73 -10.70 29.69
C GLU A 155 -31.66 -10.38 30.88
N LEU A 156 -32.77 -9.69 30.62
CA LEU A 156 -33.81 -9.46 31.63
C LEU A 156 -34.48 -10.77 32.07
N ILE A 157 -34.72 -11.72 31.16
CA ILE A 157 -35.25 -13.05 31.55
C ILE A 157 -34.21 -13.79 32.39
N LYS A 158 -32.95 -13.83 31.95
CA LYS A 158 -31.87 -14.53 32.66
C LYS A 158 -31.69 -14.00 34.09
N SER A 159 -31.85 -12.70 34.32
CA SER A 159 -31.71 -12.10 35.65
C SER A 159 -32.78 -12.57 36.66
N THR A 160 -33.92 -13.09 36.18
CA THR A 160 -34.97 -13.63 37.03
C THR A 160 -34.64 -15.02 37.60
N GLY A 161 -33.65 -15.71 37.02
CA GLY A 161 -33.35 -17.12 37.32
C GLY A 161 -34.29 -18.12 36.64
N THR A 162 -35.18 -17.66 35.76
CA THR A 162 -36.11 -18.53 35.02
C THR A 162 -35.34 -19.37 33.99
N GLN A 163 -35.60 -20.68 33.99
CA GLN A 163 -35.02 -21.59 32.99
C GLN A 163 -35.69 -21.37 31.64
N ILE A 164 -34.89 -21.00 30.63
CA ILE A 164 -35.38 -20.76 29.25
C ILE A 164 -35.44 -22.07 28.46
N GLU A 165 -34.49 -22.98 28.70
CA GLU A 165 -34.42 -24.28 28.04
C GLU A 165 -35.69 -25.10 28.33
N GLY A 166 -36.38 -25.52 27.28
CA GLY A 166 -37.63 -26.28 27.35
C GLY A 166 -38.88 -25.45 27.67
N ALA A 167 -38.73 -24.17 28.04
CA ALA A 167 -39.85 -23.32 28.42
C ALA A 167 -40.76 -22.98 27.23
N THR A 168 -42.07 -22.84 27.48
CA THR A 168 -43.01 -22.31 26.49
C THR A 168 -42.97 -20.79 26.47
N ALA A 169 -42.54 -20.21 25.36
CA ALA A 169 -42.43 -18.76 25.21
C ALA A 169 -43.37 -18.23 24.11
N VAL A 170 -43.99 -17.08 24.36
CA VAL A 170 -44.83 -16.38 23.38
C VAL A 170 -44.28 -14.98 23.13
N VAL A 171 -43.97 -14.70 21.86
CA VAL A 171 -43.56 -13.36 21.40
C VAL A 171 -44.73 -12.68 20.70
N VAL A 172 -45.27 -11.63 21.30
CA VAL A 172 -46.41 -10.86 20.78
C VAL A 172 -45.88 -9.66 20.00
N GLY A 173 -45.66 -9.87 18.70
CA GLY A 173 -45.09 -8.90 17.78
C GLY A 173 -44.18 -9.61 16.76
N ARG A 174 -44.16 -9.13 15.50
CA ARG A 174 -43.39 -9.73 14.40
C ARG A 174 -42.55 -8.72 13.61
N SER A 175 -42.17 -7.63 14.27
CA SER A 175 -41.33 -6.61 13.64
C SER A 175 -39.95 -7.18 13.32
N LYS A 176 -39.27 -6.57 12.35
CA LYS A 176 -37.86 -6.89 12.04
C LYS A 176 -36.90 -6.45 13.16
N ILE A 177 -37.32 -5.49 14.00
CA ILE A 177 -36.47 -4.88 15.03
C ILE A 177 -36.47 -5.69 16.33
N VAL A 178 -37.63 -6.20 16.76
CA VAL A 178 -37.76 -6.89 18.06
C VAL A 178 -38.39 -8.26 17.92
N GLY A 179 -39.59 -8.34 17.34
CA GLY A 179 -40.40 -9.57 17.38
C GLY A 179 -39.72 -10.79 16.77
N THR A 180 -39.32 -10.68 15.50
CA THR A 180 -38.68 -11.81 14.79
C THR A 180 -37.30 -12.16 15.39
N PRO A 181 -36.40 -11.20 15.67
CA PRO A 181 -35.13 -11.51 16.34
C PRO A 181 -35.29 -12.14 17.73
N MET A 182 -36.28 -11.71 18.53
CA MET A 182 -36.52 -12.29 19.84
C MET A 182 -37.00 -13.74 19.74
N PHE A 183 -37.85 -14.04 18.75
CA PHE A 183 -38.25 -15.41 18.44
C PHE A 183 -37.02 -16.29 18.15
N GLU A 184 -36.12 -15.82 17.29
CA GLU A 184 -34.90 -16.57 16.93
C GLU A 184 -33.98 -16.75 18.14
N LEU A 185 -33.81 -15.72 18.98
CA LEU A 185 -32.99 -15.82 20.18
C LEU A 185 -33.51 -16.85 21.17
N LEU A 186 -34.81 -16.82 21.49
CA LEU A 186 -35.41 -17.79 22.41
C LEU A 186 -35.33 -19.22 21.85
N LYS A 187 -35.54 -19.38 20.53
CA LYS A 187 -35.40 -20.67 19.82
C LYS A 187 -33.99 -21.23 19.99
N HIS A 188 -32.96 -20.40 19.77
CA HIS A 188 -31.56 -20.80 19.93
C HIS A 188 -31.11 -20.95 21.39
N HIS A 189 -31.93 -20.51 22.35
CA HIS A 189 -31.80 -20.84 23.78
C HIS A 189 -32.72 -22.01 24.19
N SER A 190 -33.11 -22.84 23.21
CA SER A 190 -33.85 -24.10 23.41
C SER A 190 -35.24 -23.94 24.00
N ALA A 191 -35.88 -22.78 23.86
CA ALA A 191 -37.29 -22.60 24.22
C ALA A 191 -38.22 -23.09 23.09
N THR A 192 -39.42 -23.53 23.47
CA THR A 192 -40.52 -23.74 22.50
C THR A 192 -41.24 -22.41 22.30
N VAL A 193 -40.98 -21.75 21.16
CA VAL A 193 -41.43 -20.38 20.92
C VAL A 193 -42.59 -20.31 19.93
N THR A 194 -43.64 -19.56 20.29
CA THR A 194 -44.72 -19.19 19.37
C THR A 194 -44.72 -17.68 19.14
N ILE A 195 -44.78 -17.26 17.87
CA ILE A 195 -44.94 -15.85 17.53
C ILE A 195 -46.42 -15.51 17.28
N CYS A 196 -46.91 -14.49 17.96
CA CYS A 196 -48.26 -13.97 17.81
C CYS A 196 -48.24 -12.55 17.24
N HIS A 197 -49.30 -12.18 16.51
CA HIS A 197 -49.50 -10.83 15.99
C HIS A 197 -50.96 -10.41 16.15
N SER A 198 -51.29 -9.16 15.86
CA SER A 198 -52.64 -8.58 16.01
C SER A 198 -53.76 -9.27 15.21
N LYS A 199 -53.43 -10.28 14.38
CA LYS A 199 -54.38 -11.08 13.59
C LYS A 199 -54.35 -12.57 13.96
N THR A 200 -53.57 -12.96 14.98
CA THR A 200 -53.54 -14.34 15.47
C THR A 200 -54.87 -14.66 16.13
N LYS A 201 -55.52 -15.76 15.70
CA LYS A 201 -56.75 -16.25 16.31
C LYS A 201 -56.43 -16.84 17.69
N ASN A 202 -57.33 -16.68 18.66
CA ASN A 202 -57.21 -17.23 20.02
C ASN A 202 -55.90 -16.83 20.71
N ILE A 203 -55.44 -15.60 20.48
CA ILE A 203 -54.18 -15.10 21.05
C ILE A 203 -54.16 -15.18 22.58
N GLN A 204 -55.33 -15.01 23.23
CA GLN A 204 -55.46 -15.12 24.68
C GLN A 204 -55.12 -16.53 25.17
N ASP A 205 -55.63 -17.57 24.50
CA ASP A 205 -55.40 -18.97 24.88
C ASP A 205 -53.93 -19.36 24.69
N ILE A 206 -53.29 -18.83 23.64
CA ILE A 206 -51.87 -19.07 23.36
C ILE A 206 -50.99 -18.42 24.43
N ILE A 207 -51.24 -17.15 24.79
CA ILE A 207 -50.49 -16.44 25.83
C ILE A 207 -50.67 -17.14 27.20
N LYS A 208 -51.85 -17.72 27.46
CA LYS A 208 -52.16 -18.37 28.73
C LYS A 208 -51.39 -19.67 28.99
N GLN A 209 -50.76 -20.22 27.95
CA GLN A 209 -49.90 -21.40 28.06
C GLN A 209 -48.41 -21.03 28.24
N ALA A 210 -48.06 -19.75 28.09
CA ALA A 210 -46.68 -19.30 28.06
C ALA A 210 -46.11 -19.08 29.47
N GLU A 211 -44.92 -19.59 29.69
CA GLU A 211 -44.10 -19.31 30.87
C GLU A 211 -43.33 -17.99 30.71
N ILE A 212 -43.01 -17.63 29.47
CA ILE A 212 -42.33 -16.38 29.11
C ILE A 212 -43.17 -15.65 28.08
N VAL A 213 -43.53 -14.40 28.35
CA VAL A 213 -44.29 -13.52 27.42
C VAL A 213 -43.45 -12.31 27.08
N ILE A 214 -43.19 -12.09 25.78
CA ILE A 214 -42.55 -10.88 25.27
C ILE A 214 -43.59 -10.02 24.55
N ALA A 215 -43.85 -8.81 25.05
CA ALA A 215 -44.76 -7.86 24.43
C ALA A 215 -43.98 -6.84 23.58
N CYS A 216 -44.22 -6.80 22.27
CA CYS A 216 -43.57 -5.88 21.33
C CYS A 216 -44.45 -5.57 20.10
N LEU A 217 -45.76 -5.45 20.33
CA LEU A 217 -46.79 -5.19 19.35
C LEU A 217 -46.90 -3.70 18.97
N GLY A 218 -46.52 -2.79 19.89
CA GLY A 218 -46.67 -1.34 19.72
C GLY A 218 -48.12 -0.86 19.87
N LYS A 219 -48.88 -1.49 20.78
CA LYS A 219 -50.25 -1.12 21.12
C LYS A 219 -50.39 -1.05 22.64
N PRO A 220 -50.65 0.14 23.22
CA PRO A 220 -50.62 0.31 24.66
C PRO A 220 -51.69 -0.54 25.34
N LYS A 221 -51.32 -1.20 26.45
CA LYS A 221 -52.22 -2.01 27.29
C LYS A 221 -52.98 -3.11 26.53
N PHE A 222 -52.40 -3.64 25.45
CA PHE A 222 -53.01 -4.70 24.66
C PHE A 222 -53.07 -6.04 25.42
N ILE A 223 -52.00 -6.42 26.10
CA ILE A 223 -51.95 -7.66 26.89
C ILE A 223 -52.48 -7.40 28.29
N GLN A 224 -53.48 -8.19 28.68
CA GLN A 224 -54.19 -8.08 29.95
C GLN A 224 -53.75 -9.20 30.90
N GLY A 225 -53.76 -8.96 32.21
CA GLY A 225 -53.33 -9.97 33.19
C GLY A 225 -54.10 -11.29 33.12
N SER A 226 -55.39 -11.25 32.77
CA SER A 226 -56.24 -12.45 32.62
C SER A 226 -55.80 -13.40 31.51
N TRP A 227 -54.90 -12.96 30.62
CA TRP A 227 -54.35 -13.75 29.53
C TRP A 227 -53.07 -14.49 29.93
N LEU A 228 -52.47 -14.16 31.07
CA LEU A 228 -51.19 -14.72 31.50
C LEU A 228 -51.37 -16.06 32.24
N LYS A 229 -50.39 -16.95 32.08
CA LYS A 229 -50.19 -18.10 32.97
C LYS A 229 -49.78 -17.59 34.36
N GLU A 230 -50.26 -18.23 35.42
CA GLU A 230 -49.79 -17.94 36.78
C GLU A 230 -48.27 -18.17 36.86
N ASN A 231 -47.55 -17.26 37.52
CA ASN A 231 -46.09 -17.23 37.60
C ASN A 231 -45.33 -16.96 36.29
N ALA A 232 -45.98 -16.52 35.21
CA ALA A 232 -45.28 -16.15 33.98
C ALA A 232 -44.27 -15.00 34.19
N VAL A 233 -43.20 -15.00 33.41
CA VAL A 233 -42.27 -13.87 33.26
C VAL A 233 -42.73 -13.01 32.08
N VAL A 234 -42.95 -11.72 32.32
CA VAL A 234 -43.47 -10.80 31.32
C VAL A 234 -42.46 -9.69 31.03
N ILE A 235 -41.97 -9.64 29.79
CA ILE A 235 -41.08 -8.59 29.30
C ILE A 235 -41.88 -7.68 28.36
N ASP A 236 -42.09 -6.45 28.77
CA ASP A 236 -42.75 -5.40 27.98
C ASP A 236 -41.70 -4.51 27.31
N CYS A 237 -41.53 -4.72 26.02
CA CYS A 237 -40.66 -3.93 25.14
C CYS A 237 -41.46 -2.89 24.34
N GLY A 238 -42.79 -2.94 24.37
CA GLY A 238 -43.64 -1.97 23.69
C GLY A 238 -43.48 -0.59 24.32
N ILE A 239 -43.34 0.44 23.50
CA ILE A 239 -43.34 1.83 23.97
C ILE A 239 -44.23 2.64 23.03
N THR A 240 -45.31 3.20 23.59
CA THR A 240 -46.18 4.14 22.90
C THR A 240 -46.24 5.45 23.68
N SER A 241 -45.89 6.55 23.03
CA SER A 241 -46.05 7.91 23.57
C SER A 241 -47.48 8.39 23.35
N MET A 242 -48.15 8.80 24.42
CA MET A 242 -49.46 9.47 24.34
C MET A 242 -49.41 10.82 25.06
N GLN A 243 -50.10 11.82 24.52
CA GLN A 243 -50.29 13.09 25.24
C GLN A 243 -51.22 12.84 26.43
N GLY A 244 -50.76 13.15 27.63
CA GLY A 244 -51.62 13.15 28.82
C GLY A 244 -52.45 14.42 28.91
N ASP A 245 -53.47 14.38 29.76
CA ASP A 245 -54.47 15.45 29.97
C ASP A 245 -53.86 16.81 30.37
N ASN A 246 -52.62 16.82 30.87
CA ASN A 246 -51.89 18.01 31.30
C ASN A 246 -50.91 18.55 30.23
N GLY A 247 -51.01 18.09 28.98
CA GLY A 247 -50.09 18.43 27.89
C GLY A 247 -48.70 17.77 27.98
N LYS A 248 -48.45 16.96 29.02
CA LYS A 248 -47.21 16.18 29.17
C LYS A 248 -47.33 14.81 28.50
N THR A 249 -46.37 14.47 27.65
CA THR A 249 -46.26 13.15 27.03
C THR A 249 -45.93 12.09 28.08
N ARG A 250 -46.70 10.99 28.11
CA ARG A 250 -46.49 9.83 29.00
C ARG A 250 -46.25 8.58 28.15
N LEU A 251 -45.35 7.72 28.61
CA LEU A 251 -45.00 6.47 27.93
C LEU A 251 -45.82 5.32 28.51
N PHE A 252 -46.39 4.50 27.63
CA PHE A 252 -47.14 3.30 27.99
C PHE A 252 -46.55 2.08 27.31
N GLY A 253 -46.57 0.96 28.03
CA GLY A 253 -46.19 -0.35 27.53
C GLY A 253 -47.34 -1.08 26.83
N ASP A 254 -47.03 -2.17 26.14
CA ASP A 254 -48.03 -3.03 25.51
C ASP A 254 -48.80 -3.89 26.53
N VAL A 255 -48.27 -4.01 27.75
CA VAL A 255 -48.87 -4.74 28.85
C VAL A 255 -49.61 -3.77 29.77
N ASP A 256 -50.82 -4.13 30.18
CA ASP A 256 -51.49 -3.43 31.26
C ASP A 256 -50.88 -3.84 32.61
N PHE A 257 -49.87 -3.09 33.03
CA PHE A 257 -49.01 -3.41 34.17
C PHE A 257 -49.80 -3.71 35.46
N GLU A 258 -50.83 -2.90 35.75
CA GLU A 258 -51.66 -3.05 36.96
C GLU A 258 -52.46 -4.35 36.96
N SER A 259 -53.09 -4.73 35.85
CA SER A 259 -53.87 -5.98 35.79
C SER A 259 -52.99 -7.23 35.83
N CYS A 260 -51.71 -7.11 35.48
CA CYS A 260 -50.75 -8.22 35.52
C CYS A 260 -50.12 -8.44 36.90
N GLN A 261 -50.23 -7.47 37.81
CA GLN A 261 -49.75 -7.60 39.19
C GLN A 261 -50.54 -8.68 39.93
N GLY A 262 -49.84 -9.55 40.64
CA GLY A 262 -50.40 -10.71 41.35
C GLY A 262 -50.47 -11.99 40.51
N ILE A 263 -50.33 -11.90 39.18
CA ILE A 263 -50.35 -13.05 38.26
C ILE A 263 -48.94 -13.39 37.76
N ALA A 264 -48.23 -12.39 37.22
CA ALA A 264 -46.86 -12.56 36.76
C ALA A 264 -45.91 -12.75 37.95
N SER A 265 -44.94 -13.66 37.85
CA SER A 265 -43.86 -13.77 38.85
C SER A 265 -42.88 -12.61 38.72
N TRP A 266 -42.60 -12.20 37.48
CA TRP A 266 -41.74 -11.09 37.14
C TRP A 266 -42.33 -10.25 36.01
N ILE A 267 -42.19 -8.93 36.10
CA ILE A 267 -42.64 -8.00 35.06
C ILE A 267 -41.68 -6.81 34.92
N THR A 268 -41.40 -6.38 33.69
CA THR A 268 -40.62 -5.17 33.44
C THR A 268 -41.49 -3.91 33.51
N PRO A 269 -41.00 -2.78 34.06
CA PRO A 269 -41.72 -1.52 34.03
C PRO A 269 -41.51 -0.76 32.71
N VAL A 270 -42.52 0.00 32.28
CA VAL A 270 -42.40 0.94 31.15
C VAL A 270 -42.72 2.35 31.63
N PRO A 271 -41.75 3.30 31.65
CA PRO A 271 -40.33 3.14 31.30
C PRO A 271 -39.49 2.53 32.44
N GLY A 272 -38.33 1.95 32.10
CA GLY A 272 -37.33 1.49 33.08
C GLY A 272 -36.88 0.04 32.93
N GLY A 273 -37.61 -0.76 32.15
CA GLY A 273 -37.25 -2.13 31.78
C GLY A 273 -36.30 -2.20 30.60
N VAL A 274 -36.82 -2.43 29.40
CA VAL A 274 -36.01 -2.80 28.22
C VAL A 274 -35.16 -1.65 27.67
N GLY A 275 -35.65 -0.41 27.65
CA GLY A 275 -34.94 0.73 27.05
C GLY A 275 -33.50 0.98 27.56
N PRO A 276 -33.25 1.01 28.89
CA PRO A 276 -31.91 1.07 29.46
C PRO A 276 -30.99 -0.08 29.01
N MET A 277 -31.54 -1.29 28.87
CA MET A 277 -30.80 -2.47 28.41
C MET A 277 -30.36 -2.33 26.96
N THR A 278 -31.21 -1.80 26.08
CA THR A 278 -30.86 -1.53 24.68
C THR A 278 -29.60 -0.65 24.58
N VAL A 279 -29.52 0.43 25.37
CA VAL A 279 -28.34 1.32 25.37
C VAL A 279 -27.11 0.61 25.92
N ALA A 280 -27.23 -0.15 27.01
CA ALA A 280 -26.11 -0.87 27.60
C ALA A 280 -25.55 -1.94 26.66
N LEU A 281 -26.41 -2.67 25.95
CA LEU A 281 -26.00 -3.71 25.00
C LEU A 281 -25.46 -3.12 23.71
N LEU A 282 -25.91 -1.92 23.30
CA LEU A 282 -25.27 -1.18 22.21
C LEU A 282 -23.80 -0.85 22.54
N MET A 283 -23.54 -0.44 23.77
CA MET A 283 -22.17 -0.19 24.25
C MET A 283 -21.35 -1.48 24.28
N GLN A 284 -21.95 -2.59 24.75
CA GLN A 284 -21.30 -3.89 24.75
C GLN A 284 -20.98 -4.37 23.33
N ASN A 285 -21.92 -4.25 22.38
CA ASN A 285 -21.68 -4.59 20.97
C ASN A 285 -20.60 -3.71 20.35
N THR A 286 -20.54 -2.41 20.70
CA THR A 286 -19.45 -1.51 20.28
C THR A 286 -18.09 -2.01 20.78
N LEU A 287 -18.01 -2.39 22.05
CA LEU A 287 -16.79 -2.98 22.62
C LEU A 287 -16.43 -4.29 21.91
N THR A 288 -17.40 -5.17 21.68
CA THR A 288 -17.20 -6.42 20.92
C THR A 288 -16.70 -6.15 19.51
N ALA A 289 -17.25 -5.15 18.81
CA ALA A 289 -16.80 -4.75 17.48
C ALA A 289 -15.36 -4.22 17.50
N ALA A 290 -15.01 -3.41 18.49
CA ALA A 290 -13.65 -2.93 18.70
C ALA A 290 -12.67 -4.06 19.02
N GLN A 291 -13.08 -5.04 19.84
CA GLN A 291 -12.29 -6.22 20.16
C GLN A 291 -12.07 -7.10 18.92
N ARG A 292 -13.13 -7.35 18.14
CA ARG A 292 -13.06 -8.07 16.86
C ARG A 292 -12.13 -7.35 15.89
N TYR A 293 -12.26 -6.02 15.78
CA TYR A 293 -11.36 -5.20 14.97
C TYR A 293 -9.90 -5.34 15.42
N LEU A 294 -9.60 -5.26 16.71
CA LEU A 294 -8.23 -5.44 17.22
C LEU A 294 -7.70 -6.86 16.99
N ASN A 295 -8.55 -7.90 17.07
CA ASN A 295 -8.13 -9.27 16.81
C ASN A 295 -7.86 -9.49 15.31
N THR A 296 -8.69 -8.92 14.44
CA THR A 296 -8.55 -9.03 12.98
C THR A 296 -7.41 -8.18 12.47
N TYR A 297 -7.26 -6.95 12.95
CA TYR A 297 -6.26 -5.98 12.48
C TYR A 297 -5.09 -5.83 13.47
N SER A 298 -4.84 -6.84 14.32
CA SER A 298 -3.70 -6.85 15.23
C SER A 298 -2.41 -6.78 14.42
N PRO A 299 -1.49 -5.83 14.69
CA PRO A 299 -0.34 -5.55 13.83
C PRO A 299 0.76 -6.63 13.86
N LEU A 300 0.54 -7.78 14.53
CA LEU A 300 1.61 -8.73 14.81
C LEU A 300 1.60 -10.00 13.95
N GLN A 301 0.45 -10.44 13.38
CA GLN A 301 0.39 -11.62 12.49
C GLN A 301 -0.81 -11.55 11.52
N TRP A 302 -0.57 -11.86 10.24
CA TRP A 302 -1.62 -12.01 9.23
C TRP A 302 -2.32 -13.38 9.37
N ASN A 303 -3.12 -13.54 10.42
CA ASN A 303 -3.72 -14.82 10.81
C ASN A 303 -4.72 -15.39 9.78
N SER A 304 -5.20 -14.56 8.84
CA SER A 304 -6.16 -14.92 7.80
C SER A 304 -5.51 -15.28 6.45
N MET A 305 -4.18 -15.23 6.36
CA MET A 305 -3.46 -15.42 5.10
C MET A 305 -3.60 -16.85 4.57
N THR A 306 -4.20 -16.99 3.38
CA THR A 306 -4.39 -18.30 2.72
C THR A 306 -3.43 -18.44 1.56
N TYR A 307 -2.44 -19.31 1.59
CA TYR A 307 -1.48 -19.44 0.47
C TYR A 307 -1.99 -20.34 -0.64
N LEU A 308 -1.63 -20.03 -1.89
CA LEU A 308 -2.02 -20.82 -3.06
C LEU A 308 -1.10 -22.05 -3.19
N PRO A 309 -1.63 -23.24 -3.50
CA PRO A 309 -0.82 -24.42 -3.75
C PRO A 309 -0.06 -24.32 -5.10
N LEU A 310 1.09 -24.99 -5.19
CA LEU A 310 1.81 -25.19 -6.45
C LEU A 310 1.72 -26.64 -6.92
N ALA A 311 1.42 -26.81 -8.21
CA ALA A 311 1.57 -28.08 -8.91
C ALA A 311 2.90 -28.08 -9.67
N LEU A 312 3.91 -28.75 -9.10
CA LEU A 312 5.24 -28.84 -9.70
C LEU A 312 5.27 -29.91 -10.80
N GLU A 313 5.88 -29.59 -11.94
CA GLU A 313 6.06 -30.48 -13.08
C GLU A 313 7.56 -30.69 -13.37
N THR A 314 7.91 -31.83 -13.96
CA THR A 314 9.28 -32.15 -14.38
C THR A 314 9.26 -32.85 -15.74
N PRO A 315 9.91 -32.30 -16.79
CA PRO A 315 10.70 -31.06 -16.79
C PRO A 315 9.85 -29.82 -16.47
N VAL A 316 10.48 -28.79 -15.90
CA VAL A 316 9.82 -27.52 -15.56
C VAL A 316 9.32 -26.87 -16.86
N PRO A 317 8.02 -26.51 -16.96
CA PRO A 317 7.46 -25.87 -18.16
C PRO A 317 8.05 -24.47 -18.41
N SER A 318 7.68 -23.83 -19.51
CA SER A 318 8.05 -22.43 -19.73
C SER A 318 7.41 -21.49 -18.71
N ASP A 319 8.04 -20.33 -18.50
CA ASP A 319 7.60 -19.37 -17.49
C ASP A 319 6.13 -18.94 -17.68
N LEU A 320 5.72 -18.69 -18.93
CA LEU A 320 4.35 -18.30 -19.27
C LEU A 320 3.34 -19.44 -19.06
N GLU A 321 3.72 -20.68 -19.36
CA GLU A 321 2.85 -21.84 -19.11
C GLU A 321 2.59 -22.03 -17.60
N ILE A 322 3.61 -21.84 -16.77
CA ILE A 322 3.46 -21.87 -15.30
C ILE A 322 2.53 -20.74 -14.84
N ALA A 323 2.76 -19.50 -15.30
CA ALA A 323 1.95 -18.35 -14.93
C ALA A 323 0.48 -18.52 -15.31
N LYS A 324 0.19 -19.01 -16.52
CA LYS A 324 -1.18 -19.23 -17.04
C LYS A 324 -1.95 -20.32 -16.29
N LYS A 325 -1.25 -21.37 -15.84
CA LYS A 325 -1.87 -22.47 -15.08
C LYS A 325 -2.29 -22.06 -13.66
N GLN A 326 -1.73 -20.97 -13.12
CA GLN A 326 -2.06 -20.53 -11.77
C GLN A 326 -3.24 -19.55 -11.75
N ILE A 327 -4.20 -19.80 -10.87
CA ILE A 327 -5.33 -18.88 -10.64
C ILE A 327 -4.93 -17.94 -9.49
N PRO A 328 -4.70 -16.64 -9.75
CA PRO A 328 -4.39 -15.69 -8.70
C PRO A 328 -5.60 -15.47 -7.78
N LYS A 329 -5.34 -15.11 -6.52
CA LYS A 329 -6.40 -14.61 -5.63
C LYS A 329 -7.01 -13.34 -6.21
N ASP A 330 -8.26 -13.09 -5.86
CA ASP A 330 -8.79 -11.73 -5.96
C ASP A 330 -7.93 -10.77 -5.12
N ILE A 331 -7.57 -9.64 -5.69
CA ILE A 331 -6.65 -8.69 -5.08
C ILE A 331 -7.25 -8.05 -3.82
N GLN A 332 -8.58 -7.92 -3.73
CA GLN A 332 -9.24 -7.45 -2.52
C GLN A 332 -9.18 -8.50 -1.42
N GLN A 333 -9.23 -9.79 -1.77
CA GLN A 333 -8.98 -10.86 -0.79
C GLN A 333 -7.57 -10.73 -0.24
N LEU A 334 -6.55 -10.67 -1.10
CA LEU A 334 -5.16 -10.54 -0.66
C LEU A 334 -4.96 -9.28 0.19
N ALA A 335 -5.54 -8.14 -0.22
CA ALA A 335 -5.45 -6.90 0.52
C ALA A 335 -6.05 -7.02 1.94
N ARG A 336 -7.22 -7.67 2.08
CA ARG A 336 -7.81 -7.96 3.40
C ARG A 336 -6.93 -8.88 4.24
N GLU A 337 -6.34 -9.92 3.65
CA GLU A 337 -5.44 -10.86 4.33
C GLU A 337 -4.19 -10.16 4.89
N ILE A 338 -3.74 -9.07 4.26
CA ILE A 338 -2.61 -8.24 4.72
C ILE A 338 -3.05 -6.96 5.46
N HIS A 339 -4.31 -6.90 5.88
CA HIS A 339 -4.87 -5.82 6.71
C HIS A 339 -4.89 -4.43 6.03
N LEU A 340 -5.01 -4.39 4.70
CA LEU A 340 -5.37 -3.19 3.95
C LEU A 340 -6.89 -3.01 3.94
N HIS A 341 -7.33 -1.78 4.11
CA HIS A 341 -8.74 -1.43 4.09
C HIS A 341 -9.22 -1.16 2.67
N ASN A 342 -10.50 -1.39 2.38
CA ASN A 342 -11.06 -1.18 1.03
C ASN A 342 -10.87 0.27 0.53
N ASN A 343 -10.98 1.27 1.42
CA ASN A 343 -10.74 2.67 1.07
C ASN A 343 -9.28 3.01 0.78
N GLU A 344 -8.33 2.13 1.10
CA GLU A 344 -6.90 2.28 0.82
C GLU A 344 -6.50 1.69 -0.54
N LEU A 345 -7.46 1.12 -1.28
CA LEU A 345 -7.21 0.49 -2.56
C LEU A 345 -7.85 1.27 -3.71
N GLU A 346 -7.22 1.18 -4.88
CA GLU A 346 -7.79 1.54 -6.17
C GLU A 346 -7.61 0.35 -7.12
N LEU A 347 -8.71 -0.32 -7.47
CA LEU A 347 -8.66 -1.58 -8.21
C LEU A 347 -8.32 -1.35 -9.69
N TYR A 348 -7.48 -2.22 -10.25
CA TYR A 348 -7.16 -2.29 -11.68
C TYR A 348 -7.48 -3.70 -12.18
N GLY A 349 -8.77 -3.98 -12.32
CA GLY A 349 -9.29 -5.34 -12.45
C GLY A 349 -9.28 -6.08 -11.11
N THR A 350 -9.38 -7.40 -11.15
CA THR A 350 -9.48 -8.25 -9.94
C THR A 350 -8.12 -8.77 -9.44
N LYS A 351 -7.04 -8.53 -10.18
CA LYS A 351 -5.72 -9.17 -9.94
C LYS A 351 -4.62 -8.22 -9.46
N LYS A 352 -4.88 -6.89 -9.49
CA LYS A 352 -3.93 -5.85 -9.06
C LYS A 352 -4.67 -4.59 -8.59
N ALA A 353 -4.06 -3.85 -7.68
CA ALA A 353 -4.62 -2.62 -7.13
C ALA A 353 -3.53 -1.64 -6.73
N LYS A 354 -3.76 -0.33 -6.87
CA LYS A 354 -2.89 0.69 -6.27
C LYS A 354 -3.21 0.86 -4.79
N ILE A 355 -2.17 1.00 -3.97
CA ILE A 355 -2.29 1.29 -2.53
C ILE A 355 -2.18 2.81 -2.31
N LYS A 356 -3.22 3.41 -1.74
CA LYS A 356 -3.23 4.83 -1.40
C LYS A 356 -2.29 5.13 -0.23
N LEU A 357 -1.69 6.32 -0.24
CA LEU A 357 -0.67 6.70 0.73
C LEU A 357 -1.22 6.96 2.15
N ASN A 358 -2.54 7.09 2.33
CA ASN A 358 -3.16 7.24 3.65
C ASN A 358 -2.94 6.02 4.56
N VAL A 359 -2.55 4.87 4.01
CA VAL A 359 -2.10 3.71 4.78
C VAL A 359 -0.91 4.05 5.70
N LEU A 360 0.01 4.92 5.25
CA LEU A 360 1.16 5.33 6.05
C LEU A 360 0.76 6.21 7.24
N GLU A 361 -0.27 7.04 7.08
CA GLU A 361 -0.83 7.84 8.19
C GLU A 361 -1.48 6.94 9.24
N ARG A 362 -2.26 5.95 8.82
CA ARG A 362 -2.86 4.95 9.71
C ARG A 362 -1.79 4.14 10.46
N LEU A 363 -0.75 3.71 9.75
CA LEU A 363 0.31 2.86 10.30
C LEU A 363 1.50 3.65 10.84
N ARG A 364 1.42 4.97 11.01
CA ARG A 364 2.57 5.81 11.40
C ARG A 364 3.28 5.30 12.67
N ASN A 365 2.50 4.82 13.64
CA ASN A 365 2.97 4.30 14.93
C ASN A 365 3.32 2.80 14.92
N ALA A 366 3.04 2.08 13.82
CA ALA A 366 3.39 0.67 13.71
C ALA A 366 4.93 0.53 13.61
N PRO A 367 5.54 -0.47 14.27
CA PRO A 367 6.96 -0.72 14.12
C PRO A 367 7.27 -1.22 12.69
N ASN A 368 8.45 -0.86 12.19
CA ASN A 368 8.95 -1.37 10.92
C ASN A 368 9.41 -2.83 11.08
N GLY A 369 9.15 -3.65 10.07
CA GLY A 369 9.73 -4.99 9.95
C GLY A 369 11.20 -5.02 9.55
N LYS A 370 11.67 -6.22 9.21
CA LYS A 370 13.05 -6.46 8.75
C LYS A 370 13.18 -6.14 7.26
N TYR A 371 14.25 -5.44 6.91
CA TYR A 371 14.51 -4.99 5.55
C TYR A 371 15.61 -5.83 4.89
N VAL A 372 15.23 -6.64 3.91
CA VAL A 372 16.16 -7.52 3.18
C VAL A 372 16.31 -7.03 1.74
N VAL A 373 17.55 -6.84 1.29
CA VAL A 373 17.84 -6.48 -0.11
C VAL A 373 18.53 -7.64 -0.82
N VAL A 374 17.99 -8.06 -1.95
CA VAL A 374 18.58 -9.06 -2.82
C VAL A 374 19.42 -8.37 -3.90
N SER A 375 20.68 -8.75 -3.98
CA SER A 375 21.61 -8.33 -5.01
C SER A 375 22.30 -9.56 -5.60
N GLY A 376 23.37 -9.38 -6.36
CA GLY A 376 24.11 -10.49 -6.94
C GLY A 376 25.56 -10.15 -7.21
N ILE A 377 26.27 -11.16 -7.70
CA ILE A 377 27.58 -10.98 -8.33
C ILE A 377 27.47 -10.08 -9.57
N THR A 378 28.62 -9.69 -10.12
CA THR A 378 28.63 -8.92 -11.36
C THR A 378 27.92 -9.71 -12.47
N PRO A 379 26.90 -9.14 -13.14
CA PRO A 379 26.13 -9.86 -14.15
C PRO A 379 26.97 -10.50 -15.27
N THR A 380 26.54 -11.68 -15.69
CA THR A 380 27.10 -12.46 -16.81
C THR A 380 26.01 -12.83 -17.82
N PRO A 381 26.37 -13.18 -19.07
CA PRO A 381 25.39 -13.64 -20.07
C PRO A 381 24.62 -14.91 -19.69
N LEU A 382 25.10 -15.69 -18.72
CA LEU A 382 24.46 -16.92 -18.25
C LEU A 382 23.42 -16.68 -17.16
N GLY A 383 23.34 -15.46 -16.64
CA GLY A 383 22.35 -15.04 -15.66
C GLY A 383 22.57 -15.58 -14.25
N GLU A 384 22.17 -14.79 -13.27
CA GLU A 384 22.28 -15.15 -11.84
C GLU A 384 20.93 -15.57 -11.25
N GLY A 385 19.81 -15.10 -11.79
CA GLY A 385 18.47 -15.38 -11.25
C GLY A 385 18.08 -14.53 -10.03
N LYS A 386 18.54 -13.28 -9.95
CA LYS A 386 18.34 -12.40 -8.78
C LYS A 386 16.86 -12.19 -8.42
N SER A 387 16.03 -11.79 -9.39
CA SER A 387 14.59 -11.56 -9.16
C SER A 387 13.86 -12.85 -8.83
N THR A 388 14.27 -13.96 -9.45
CA THR A 388 13.81 -15.32 -9.12
C THR A 388 14.08 -15.65 -7.65
N THR A 389 15.27 -15.29 -7.13
CA THR A 389 15.61 -15.45 -5.71
C THR A 389 14.82 -14.54 -4.79
N ALA A 390 14.61 -13.27 -5.17
CA ALA A 390 13.80 -12.36 -4.37
C ALA A 390 12.37 -12.90 -4.18
N ILE A 391 11.77 -13.42 -5.25
CA ILE A 391 10.43 -13.99 -5.21
C ILE A 391 10.39 -15.34 -4.50
N GLY A 392 11.36 -16.23 -4.78
CA GLY A 392 11.50 -17.50 -4.09
C GLY A 392 11.69 -17.33 -2.58
N LEU A 393 12.45 -16.31 -2.15
CA LEU A 393 12.60 -15.94 -0.75
C LEU A 393 11.30 -15.40 -0.14
N CYS A 394 10.56 -14.54 -0.85
CA CYS A 394 9.23 -14.10 -0.41
C CYS A 394 8.31 -15.29 -0.18
N GLN A 395 8.22 -16.19 -1.16
CA GLN A 395 7.42 -17.40 -1.10
C GLN A 395 7.83 -18.31 0.05
N ALA A 396 9.14 -18.52 0.25
CA ALA A 396 9.66 -19.32 1.35
C ALA A 396 9.30 -18.71 2.72
N LEU A 397 9.52 -17.41 2.92
CA LEU A 397 9.17 -16.72 4.16
C LEU A 397 7.66 -16.77 4.44
N GLY A 398 6.85 -16.50 3.41
CA GLY A 398 5.39 -16.45 3.52
C GLY A 398 4.77 -17.84 3.56
N ALA A 399 4.70 -18.50 2.40
CA ALA A 399 3.95 -19.74 2.23
C ALA A 399 4.49 -20.90 3.06
N HIS A 400 5.80 -20.95 3.32
CA HIS A 400 6.45 -22.09 3.98
C HIS A 400 6.84 -21.83 5.44
N LEU A 401 7.36 -20.64 5.78
CA LEU A 401 7.72 -20.28 7.16
C LEU A 401 6.64 -19.47 7.91
N LYS A 402 5.53 -19.12 7.24
CA LYS A 402 4.38 -18.40 7.83
C LYS A 402 4.77 -17.06 8.46
N LYS A 403 5.73 -16.36 7.86
CA LYS A 403 6.11 -15.00 8.23
C LYS A 403 5.34 -13.99 7.40
N ASN A 404 4.94 -12.88 8.01
CA ASN A 404 4.46 -11.73 7.27
C ASN A 404 5.57 -11.26 6.34
N VAL A 405 5.32 -11.25 5.04
CA VAL A 405 6.34 -10.84 4.07
C VAL A 405 5.72 -10.15 2.87
N ILE A 406 6.36 -9.07 2.41
CA ILE A 406 6.02 -8.37 1.17
C ILE A 406 7.28 -8.27 0.30
N GLY A 407 7.20 -8.69 -0.95
CA GLY A 407 8.25 -8.41 -1.93
C GLY A 407 8.09 -7.02 -2.53
N CYS A 408 9.18 -6.29 -2.78
CA CYS A 408 9.14 -4.97 -3.40
C CYS A 408 10.02 -4.96 -4.66
N LEU A 409 9.39 -4.87 -5.83
CA LEU A 409 10.04 -5.02 -7.13
C LEU A 409 9.89 -3.77 -7.99
N ARG A 410 10.77 -3.67 -8.98
CA ARG A 410 10.71 -2.64 -10.02
C ARG A 410 9.70 -3.03 -11.09
N GLN A 411 8.98 -2.04 -11.62
CA GLN A 411 8.24 -2.19 -12.86
C GLN A 411 9.22 -2.26 -14.04
N PRO A 412 9.10 -3.26 -14.94
CA PRO A 412 9.89 -3.33 -16.15
C PRO A 412 9.41 -2.29 -17.18
N SER A 413 10.32 -1.84 -18.04
CA SER A 413 9.98 -1.08 -19.25
C SER A 413 9.33 -2.00 -20.27
N GLN A 414 8.31 -1.52 -20.97
CA GLN A 414 7.64 -2.31 -22.02
C GLN A 414 8.50 -2.37 -23.30
N GLY A 415 9.37 -1.39 -23.54
CA GLY A 415 10.18 -1.31 -24.77
C GLY A 415 11.00 -2.59 -25.03
N PRO A 416 11.79 -3.09 -24.05
CA PRO A 416 12.53 -4.34 -24.16
C PRO A 416 11.65 -5.58 -24.36
N THR A 417 10.42 -5.59 -23.85
CA THR A 417 9.46 -6.69 -24.01
C THR A 417 9.19 -7.02 -25.47
N PHE A 418 9.21 -6.02 -26.35
CA PHE A 418 9.03 -6.19 -27.80
C PHE A 418 10.35 -6.36 -28.59
N GLY A 419 11.50 -6.30 -27.91
CA GLY A 419 12.83 -6.41 -28.50
C GLY A 419 13.41 -7.83 -28.43
N ILE A 420 14.06 -8.17 -27.32
CA ILE A 420 14.90 -9.38 -27.14
C ILE A 420 14.16 -10.51 -26.39
N LYS A 421 12.85 -10.31 -26.12
CA LYS A 421 11.92 -11.08 -25.25
C LYS A 421 11.78 -10.45 -23.86
N GLY A 422 10.54 -10.32 -23.38
CA GLY A 422 10.24 -9.85 -22.03
C GLY A 422 10.82 -10.78 -20.98
N GLY A 423 11.24 -10.24 -19.84
CA GLY A 423 11.66 -11.04 -18.70
C GLY A 423 10.46 -11.42 -17.84
N ALA A 424 10.43 -12.64 -17.32
CA ALA A 424 9.56 -12.94 -16.20
C ALA A 424 9.89 -12.01 -15.02
N ALA A 425 8.86 -11.59 -14.28
CA ALA A 425 9.04 -11.07 -12.93
C ALA A 425 9.48 -12.24 -12.05
N GLY A 426 10.75 -12.66 -12.14
CA GLY A 426 11.23 -13.93 -11.58
C GLY A 426 11.55 -14.98 -12.63
N GLY A 427 11.20 -16.24 -12.36
CA GLY A 427 11.34 -17.35 -13.31
C GLY A 427 10.96 -18.70 -12.68
N GLY A 428 10.54 -19.66 -13.50
CA GLY A 428 10.09 -20.99 -13.08
C GLY A 428 8.90 -20.89 -12.11
N TYR A 429 8.94 -21.63 -11.01
CA TYR A 429 7.91 -21.57 -9.97
C TYR A 429 8.06 -20.40 -8.97
N SER A 430 8.96 -19.46 -9.27
CA SER A 430 9.16 -18.23 -8.49
C SER A 430 8.95 -16.99 -9.33
N GLN A 431 7.67 -16.64 -9.52
CA GLN A 431 7.23 -15.53 -10.36
C GLN A 431 6.15 -14.67 -9.71
N VAL A 432 6.03 -13.42 -10.14
CA VAL A 432 4.85 -12.57 -9.93
C VAL A 432 3.83 -12.83 -11.03
N ILE A 433 2.55 -12.91 -10.66
CA ILE A 433 1.43 -13.11 -11.57
C ILE A 433 0.36 -12.01 -11.39
N PRO A 434 -0.37 -11.64 -12.46
CA PRO A 434 -0.22 -12.12 -13.85
C PRO A 434 0.99 -11.51 -14.57
N MET A 435 1.70 -12.32 -15.33
CA MET A 435 3.00 -11.97 -15.91
C MET A 435 2.88 -11.04 -17.12
N GLU A 436 1.82 -11.19 -17.89
CA GLU A 436 1.47 -10.34 -19.02
C GLU A 436 1.15 -8.91 -18.58
N GLU A 437 0.37 -8.74 -17.51
CA GLU A 437 0.04 -7.43 -16.97
C GLU A 437 1.26 -6.73 -16.37
N PHE A 438 2.17 -7.51 -15.75
CA PHE A 438 3.41 -7.01 -15.17
C PHE A 438 4.35 -6.38 -16.20
N ASN A 439 4.41 -6.94 -17.41
CA ASN A 439 5.39 -6.56 -18.45
C ASN A 439 4.88 -5.58 -19.51
N LEU A 440 3.59 -5.28 -19.49
CA LEU A 440 2.95 -4.33 -20.40
C LEU A 440 2.64 -3.02 -19.67
N HIS A 441 1.37 -2.62 -19.63
CA HIS A 441 0.98 -1.31 -19.13
C HIS A 441 0.89 -1.24 -17.60
N LEU A 442 0.78 -2.39 -16.91
CA LEU A 442 0.52 -2.52 -15.48
C LEU A 442 -0.62 -1.60 -15.02
N THR A 443 -0.30 -0.46 -14.41
CA THR A 443 -1.25 0.55 -13.91
C THR A 443 -1.06 1.93 -14.53
N GLY A 444 -0.26 2.03 -15.60
CA GLY A 444 -0.04 3.27 -16.36
C GLY A 444 1.05 4.20 -15.82
N ASP A 445 1.85 3.77 -14.85
CA ASP A 445 2.83 4.63 -14.16
C ASP A 445 3.90 5.18 -15.12
N ILE A 446 4.44 4.33 -16.00
CA ILE A 446 5.39 4.72 -17.04
C ILE A 446 4.74 5.68 -18.07
N HIS A 447 3.46 5.52 -18.36
CA HIS A 447 2.73 6.45 -19.25
C HIS A 447 2.60 7.84 -18.62
N ALA A 448 2.29 7.91 -17.32
CA ALA A 448 2.25 9.16 -16.57
C ALA A 448 3.63 9.87 -16.57
N ILE A 449 4.72 9.11 -16.38
CA ILE A 449 6.09 9.62 -16.47
C ILE A 449 6.39 10.17 -17.86
N THR A 450 6.00 9.43 -18.90
CA THR A 450 6.19 9.84 -20.31
C THR A 450 5.49 11.19 -20.56
N ALA A 451 4.23 11.30 -20.15
CA ALA A 451 3.45 12.53 -20.30
C ALA A 451 4.05 13.70 -19.51
N ALA A 452 4.43 13.48 -18.25
CA ALA A 452 5.04 14.51 -17.41
C ALA A 452 6.39 14.99 -17.95
N ASN A 453 7.27 14.07 -18.36
CA ASN A 453 8.58 14.39 -18.91
C ASN A 453 8.45 15.22 -20.20
N ASN A 454 7.55 14.81 -21.09
CA ASN A 454 7.35 15.48 -22.37
C ASN A 454 6.61 16.81 -22.23
N LEU A 455 5.75 16.98 -21.21
CA LEU A 455 5.18 18.28 -20.85
C LEU A 455 6.28 19.27 -20.42
N LEU A 456 7.24 18.83 -19.59
CA LEU A 456 8.37 19.66 -19.20
C LEU A 456 9.25 20.01 -20.41
N ALA A 457 9.54 19.05 -21.29
CA ALA A 457 10.27 19.30 -22.53
C ALA A 457 9.56 20.32 -23.44
N ALA A 458 8.24 20.20 -23.61
CA ALA A 458 7.44 21.14 -24.37
C ALA A 458 7.45 22.54 -23.74
N GLN A 459 7.39 22.64 -22.41
CA GLN A 459 7.41 23.91 -21.70
C GLN A 459 8.76 24.64 -21.82
N ILE A 460 9.88 23.92 -21.86
CA ILE A 460 11.21 24.53 -22.12
C ILE A 460 11.18 25.25 -23.47
N ASP A 461 10.76 24.53 -24.52
CA ASP A 461 10.75 25.05 -25.89
C ASP A 461 9.77 26.23 -26.03
N ALA A 462 8.55 26.10 -25.50
CA ALA A 462 7.53 27.15 -25.51
C ALA A 462 8.02 28.40 -24.76
N ARG A 463 8.66 28.21 -23.60
CA ARG A 463 9.17 29.33 -22.80
C ARG A 463 10.28 30.07 -23.54
N MET A 464 11.23 29.37 -24.15
CA MET A 464 12.29 29.98 -24.96
C MET A 464 11.73 30.75 -26.16
N PHE A 465 10.75 30.17 -26.87
CA PHE A 465 10.09 30.83 -27.98
C PHE A 465 9.39 32.13 -27.56
N HIS A 466 8.62 32.10 -26.46
CA HIS A 466 7.90 33.27 -25.97
C HIS A 466 8.81 34.35 -25.40
N GLU A 467 9.93 33.97 -24.75
CA GLU A 467 10.96 34.95 -24.38
C GLU A 467 11.54 35.60 -25.64
N ASN A 468 11.97 34.85 -26.65
CA ASN A 468 12.64 35.44 -27.81
C ASN A 468 11.72 36.29 -28.71
N THR A 469 10.40 36.12 -28.64
CA THR A 469 9.45 36.75 -29.57
C THR A 469 8.64 37.90 -28.96
N GLN A 470 8.84 38.22 -27.69
CA GLN A 470 8.02 39.21 -26.95
C GLN A 470 8.91 40.17 -26.15
N ASN A 471 8.44 41.40 -25.96
CA ASN A 471 9.08 42.32 -25.00
C ASN A 471 8.67 41.98 -23.55
N ASP A 472 9.40 42.54 -22.58
CA ASP A 472 9.27 42.20 -21.16
C ASP A 472 7.84 42.45 -20.64
N GLN A 473 7.25 43.58 -21.00
CA GLN A 473 5.90 43.95 -20.57
C GLN A 473 4.82 43.03 -21.17
N GLN A 474 4.93 42.69 -22.46
CA GLN A 474 4.02 41.75 -23.13
C GLN A 474 4.08 40.37 -22.47
N LEU A 475 5.29 39.89 -22.20
CA LEU A 475 5.50 38.59 -21.56
C LEU A 475 4.97 38.60 -20.12
N PHE A 476 5.21 39.68 -19.36
CA PHE A 476 4.66 39.85 -18.01
C PHE A 476 3.13 39.80 -18.00
N ASN A 477 2.49 40.55 -18.90
CA ASN A 477 1.03 40.59 -19.01
C ASN A 477 0.42 39.21 -19.35
N ARG A 478 1.16 38.34 -20.07
CA ARG A 478 0.71 36.98 -20.40
C ARG A 478 1.00 35.97 -19.28
N LEU A 479 2.13 36.11 -18.59
CA LEU A 479 2.48 35.26 -17.45
C LEU A 479 1.63 35.59 -16.21
N VAL A 480 1.25 36.84 -16.03
CA VAL A 480 0.45 37.33 -14.90
C VAL A 480 -0.79 38.06 -15.44
N PRO A 481 -1.76 37.32 -16.02
CA PRO A 481 -2.92 37.92 -16.64
C PRO A 481 -3.82 38.60 -15.59
N THR A 482 -4.61 39.57 -16.05
CA THR A 482 -5.67 40.18 -15.26
C THR A 482 -6.93 39.35 -15.41
N ILE A 483 -7.47 38.81 -14.32
CA ILE A 483 -8.72 38.02 -14.27
C ILE A 483 -9.67 38.74 -13.32
N ASP A 484 -10.90 39.03 -13.75
CA ASP A 484 -11.90 39.78 -12.97
C ASP A 484 -11.33 41.09 -12.38
N SER A 485 -10.60 41.84 -13.22
CA SER A 485 -9.90 43.08 -12.86
C SER A 485 -8.85 42.96 -11.75
N LYS A 486 -8.44 41.73 -11.40
CA LYS A 486 -7.40 41.45 -10.40
C LYS A 486 -6.21 40.76 -11.05
N ARG A 487 -5.01 41.27 -10.78
CA ARG A 487 -3.75 40.64 -11.17
C ARG A 487 -3.08 40.09 -9.92
N LYS A 488 -2.73 38.81 -9.91
CA LYS A 488 -2.13 38.13 -8.74
C LYS A 488 -1.06 37.14 -9.18
N PHE A 489 0.01 37.04 -8.39
CA PHE A 489 0.98 35.96 -8.56
C PHE A 489 0.40 34.64 -8.05
N SER A 490 0.53 33.59 -8.88
CA SER A 490 0.29 32.22 -8.44
C SER A 490 1.36 31.76 -7.43
N PRO A 491 1.08 30.71 -6.63
CA PRO A 491 2.05 30.21 -5.65
C PRO A 491 3.42 29.85 -6.26
N ILE A 492 3.45 29.31 -7.48
CA ILE A 492 4.70 28.95 -8.17
C ILE A 492 5.49 30.19 -8.62
N GLN A 493 4.80 31.27 -9.01
CA GLN A 493 5.45 32.54 -9.35
C GLN A 493 6.05 33.23 -8.11
N GLN A 494 5.41 33.08 -6.95
CA GLN A 494 5.95 33.55 -5.68
C GLN A 494 7.27 32.84 -5.33
N LYS A 495 7.38 31.53 -5.58
CA LYS A 495 8.66 30.81 -5.42
C LYS A 495 9.77 31.42 -6.28
N ARG A 496 9.47 31.80 -7.52
CA ARG A 496 10.42 32.46 -8.42
C ARG A 496 10.83 33.84 -7.91
N LEU A 497 9.89 34.66 -7.44
CA LEU A 497 10.19 35.96 -6.82
C LEU A 497 11.11 35.80 -5.61
N ASN A 498 10.84 34.81 -4.75
CA ASN A 498 11.69 34.49 -3.60
C ASN A 498 13.11 34.09 -4.03
N LYS A 499 13.25 33.28 -5.08
CA LYS A 499 14.56 32.92 -5.66
C LYS A 499 15.32 34.15 -6.18
N LEU A 500 14.61 35.14 -6.72
CA LEU A 500 15.16 36.43 -7.16
C LEU A 500 15.34 37.44 -6.01
N LYS A 501 14.99 37.09 -4.76
CA LYS A 501 15.01 37.96 -3.58
C LYS A 501 14.08 39.19 -3.72
N ILE A 502 12.97 39.03 -4.45
CA ILE A 502 11.92 40.07 -4.62
C ILE A 502 10.78 39.75 -3.65
N ASN A 503 10.58 40.58 -2.62
CA ASN A 503 9.59 40.35 -1.55
C ASN A 503 8.21 40.97 -1.81
N LYS A 504 7.91 41.35 -3.06
CA LYS A 504 6.65 42.01 -3.45
C LYS A 504 5.58 40.99 -3.80
N THR A 505 4.39 41.14 -3.24
CA THR A 505 3.24 40.24 -3.48
C THR A 505 2.22 40.80 -4.47
N ASP A 506 2.22 42.12 -4.70
CA ASP A 506 1.37 42.78 -5.68
C ASP A 506 2.12 42.94 -7.02
N PRO A 507 1.66 42.27 -8.11
CA PRO A 507 2.27 42.41 -9.43
C PRO A 507 2.37 43.84 -9.95
N MET A 508 1.50 44.75 -9.51
CA MET A 508 1.49 46.14 -9.96
C MET A 508 2.60 46.99 -9.32
N THR A 509 3.28 46.46 -8.31
CA THR A 509 4.35 47.17 -7.58
C THR A 509 5.75 46.82 -8.07
N LEU A 510 5.88 45.91 -9.03
CA LEU A 510 7.18 45.56 -9.61
C LEU A 510 7.73 46.72 -10.45
N THR A 511 9.02 47.01 -10.30
CA THR A 511 9.75 47.91 -11.20
C THR A 511 10.01 47.25 -12.55
N GLU A 512 10.40 48.01 -13.56
CA GLU A 512 10.76 47.46 -14.88
C GLU A 512 11.89 46.43 -14.79
N ASP A 513 12.91 46.67 -13.96
CA ASP A 513 14.01 45.73 -13.73
C ASP A 513 13.55 44.44 -13.03
N GLU A 514 12.67 44.56 -12.04
CA GLU A 514 12.09 43.40 -11.36
C GLU A 514 11.20 42.58 -12.30
N ILE A 515 10.40 43.25 -13.15
CA ILE A 515 9.62 42.60 -14.20
C ILE A 515 10.56 41.84 -15.14
N ARG A 516 11.62 42.50 -15.64
CA ARG A 516 12.61 41.88 -16.52
C ARG A 516 13.24 40.64 -15.90
N ALA A 517 13.74 40.73 -14.66
CA ALA A 517 14.31 39.61 -13.93
C ALA A 517 13.29 38.47 -13.73
N PHE A 518 12.04 38.80 -13.43
CA PHE A 518 10.98 37.83 -13.26
C PHE A 518 10.63 37.12 -14.58
N VAL A 519 10.46 37.83 -15.69
CA VAL A 519 9.98 37.23 -16.95
C VAL A 519 11.09 36.60 -17.79
N ARG A 520 12.36 36.98 -17.59
CA ARG A 520 13.49 36.42 -18.34
C ARG A 520 14.17 35.29 -17.57
N LEU A 521 14.04 34.06 -18.06
CA LEU A 521 14.90 32.95 -17.62
C LEU A 521 16.26 33.01 -18.27
N ASN A 522 16.34 33.57 -19.48
CA ASN A 522 17.58 33.71 -20.23
C ASN A 522 18.33 32.36 -20.36
N ILE A 523 17.57 31.30 -20.68
CA ILE A 523 18.08 29.93 -20.85
C ILE A 523 19.20 29.94 -21.88
N ASP A 524 20.34 29.32 -21.54
CA ASP A 524 21.37 28.98 -22.52
C ASP A 524 21.00 27.66 -23.21
N PRO A 525 20.66 27.66 -24.50
CA PRO A 525 20.26 26.46 -25.23
C PRO A 525 21.31 25.34 -25.20
N SER A 526 22.60 25.70 -25.11
CA SER A 526 23.71 24.73 -25.10
C SER A 526 23.81 23.94 -23.79
N THR A 527 23.15 24.42 -22.74
CA THR A 527 23.16 23.82 -21.40
C THR A 527 21.91 22.99 -21.10
N ILE A 528 20.97 22.88 -22.05
CA ILE A 528 19.75 22.09 -21.87
C ILE A 528 20.13 20.61 -21.70
N THR A 529 19.83 20.07 -20.53
CA THR A 529 20.05 18.67 -20.19
C THR A 529 18.79 17.82 -20.36
N TRP A 530 17.61 18.46 -20.34
CA TRP A 530 16.33 17.77 -20.40
C TRP A 530 16.00 17.26 -21.81
N GLN A 531 15.78 15.95 -21.94
CA GLN A 531 15.42 15.29 -23.19
C GLN A 531 13.96 14.84 -23.17
N ARG A 532 13.45 14.45 -24.35
CA ARG A 532 12.12 13.82 -24.46
C ARG A 532 12.24 12.33 -24.15
N VAL A 533 11.11 11.66 -23.91
CA VAL A 533 11.11 10.21 -23.67
C VAL A 533 9.97 9.48 -24.36
N VAL A 534 10.21 8.20 -24.63
CA VAL A 534 9.22 7.23 -25.11
C VAL A 534 9.59 5.84 -24.60
N ASP A 535 8.62 5.04 -24.16
CA ASP A 535 8.88 3.68 -23.67
C ASP A 535 8.86 2.64 -24.81
N THR A 536 9.71 2.87 -25.81
CA THR A 536 9.87 2.04 -27.01
C THR A 536 11.34 2.00 -27.40
N ASN A 537 11.81 0.84 -27.89
CA ASN A 537 13.17 0.68 -28.39
C ASN A 537 13.34 1.34 -29.77
N ASP A 538 13.53 2.66 -29.82
CA ASP A 538 13.68 3.41 -31.07
C ASP A 538 15.05 4.12 -31.19
N ARG A 539 15.97 3.51 -31.94
CA ARG A 539 17.32 4.05 -32.10
C ARG A 539 17.40 5.32 -32.96
N PHE A 540 16.40 5.62 -33.80
CA PHE A 540 16.44 6.78 -34.68
C PHE A 540 16.11 8.08 -33.94
N LEU A 541 15.55 7.99 -32.73
CA LEU A 541 15.32 9.14 -31.86
C LEU A 541 16.52 9.52 -30.99
N ARG A 542 17.66 8.82 -31.10
CA ARG A 542 18.90 9.14 -30.36
C ARG A 542 19.48 10.52 -30.66
N LYS A 543 19.14 11.11 -31.81
CA LYS A 543 19.47 12.48 -32.16
C LYS A 543 18.49 12.97 -33.23
N ILE A 544 17.82 14.09 -32.97
CA ILE A 544 16.83 14.70 -33.85
C ILE A 544 16.93 16.23 -33.84
N THR A 545 16.30 16.88 -34.81
CA THR A 545 16.09 18.33 -34.82
C THR A 545 14.60 18.62 -34.72
N ILE A 546 14.20 19.50 -33.80
CA ILE A 546 12.80 19.92 -33.59
C ILE A 546 12.56 21.36 -34.06
N GLY A 547 11.30 21.80 -34.10
CA GLY A 547 10.93 23.19 -34.40
C GLY A 547 11.04 23.57 -35.88
N GLN A 548 10.95 22.60 -36.79
CA GLN A 548 11.16 22.81 -38.23
C GLN A 548 9.94 23.39 -38.95
N ALA A 549 8.76 23.44 -38.31
CA ALA A 549 7.58 24.04 -38.92
C ALA A 549 7.73 25.56 -39.06
N ALA A 550 7.16 26.14 -40.12
CA ALA A 550 7.25 27.58 -40.38
C ALA A 550 6.67 28.44 -39.25
N THR A 551 5.68 27.91 -38.50
CA THR A 551 5.08 28.57 -37.33
C THR A 551 6.05 28.78 -36.18
N GLU A 552 7.12 27.99 -36.12
CA GLU A 552 8.15 28.08 -35.07
C GLU A 552 9.22 29.11 -35.41
N LYS A 553 9.05 29.91 -36.47
CA LYS A 553 9.87 31.09 -36.81
C LYS A 553 11.38 30.80 -36.82
N ASN A 554 11.77 29.64 -37.37
CA ASN A 554 13.15 29.15 -37.44
C ASN A 554 13.82 28.87 -36.08
N PHE A 555 13.07 28.81 -34.98
CA PHE A 555 13.57 28.37 -33.67
C PHE A 555 13.71 26.84 -33.66
N THR A 556 14.79 26.35 -34.24
CA THR A 556 15.15 24.92 -34.24
C THR A 556 16.20 24.62 -33.17
N ARG A 557 16.23 23.37 -32.68
CA ARG A 557 17.35 22.87 -31.89
C ARG A 557 17.55 21.36 -32.06
N GLU A 558 18.78 20.91 -31.87
CA GLU A 558 19.08 19.49 -31.72
C GLU A 558 18.68 18.99 -30.32
N THR A 559 18.15 17.78 -30.24
CA THR A 559 17.74 17.09 -28.99
C THR A 559 17.70 15.59 -29.24
N ASN A 560 17.30 14.79 -28.25
CA ASN A 560 17.07 13.36 -28.41
C ASN A 560 15.87 12.87 -27.58
N PHE A 561 15.54 11.60 -27.78
CA PHE A 561 14.71 10.84 -26.86
C PHE A 561 15.55 9.84 -26.07
N ASP A 562 15.16 9.62 -24.82
CA ASP A 562 15.60 8.51 -24.00
C ASP A 562 14.43 7.53 -23.79
N ILE A 563 14.70 6.29 -23.36
CA ILE A 563 13.62 5.41 -22.94
C ILE A 563 12.98 5.96 -21.65
N THR A 564 11.67 5.85 -21.46
CA THR A 564 10.98 6.54 -20.33
C THR A 564 11.57 6.22 -18.95
N VAL A 565 11.99 4.98 -18.72
CA VAL A 565 12.60 4.58 -17.44
C VAL A 565 13.98 5.22 -17.17
N ALA A 566 14.58 5.88 -18.16
CA ALA A 566 15.78 6.71 -18.03
C ALA A 566 15.49 8.16 -17.58
N SER A 567 14.22 8.58 -17.58
CA SER A 567 13.81 9.93 -17.13
C SER A 567 14.20 10.18 -15.67
N GLU A 568 14.62 11.41 -15.35
CA GLU A 568 14.79 11.83 -13.97
C GLU A 568 13.48 11.74 -13.16
N ILE A 569 12.32 11.90 -13.81
CA ILE A 569 11.01 11.75 -13.14
C ILE A 569 10.83 10.32 -12.61
N MET A 570 11.36 9.30 -13.31
CA MET A 570 11.35 7.92 -12.80
C MET A 570 12.23 7.79 -11.54
N ALA A 571 13.40 8.42 -11.52
CA ALA A 571 14.26 8.43 -10.34
C ALA A 571 13.64 9.22 -9.16
N VAL A 572 12.95 10.32 -9.45
CA VAL A 572 12.17 11.11 -8.48
C VAL A 572 11.03 10.29 -7.89
N LEU A 573 10.27 9.56 -8.72
CA LEU A 573 9.21 8.66 -8.26
C LEU A 573 9.78 7.57 -7.33
N ALA A 574 10.93 6.99 -7.67
CA ALA A 574 11.56 5.96 -6.85
C ALA A 574 12.12 6.49 -5.52
N LEU A 575 12.54 7.76 -5.44
CA LEU A 575 13.16 8.34 -4.23
C LEU A 575 12.23 9.23 -3.40
N THR A 576 10.96 9.35 -3.78
CA THR A 576 10.03 10.16 -3.00
C THR A 576 9.46 9.43 -1.78
N SER A 577 9.15 10.18 -0.73
CA SER A 577 8.58 9.70 0.54
C SER A 577 7.13 10.14 0.78
N SER A 578 6.59 11.07 -0.02
CA SER A 578 5.22 11.56 0.10
C SER A 578 4.81 12.36 -1.15
N LEU A 579 3.52 12.69 -1.28
CA LEU A 579 3.07 13.57 -2.37
C LEU A 579 3.69 14.98 -2.28
N GLY A 580 3.90 15.50 -1.06
CA GLY A 580 4.55 16.79 -0.84
C GLY A 580 6.02 16.76 -1.28
N ASP A 581 6.74 15.71 -0.92
CA ASP A 581 8.12 15.48 -1.35
C ASP A 581 8.23 15.30 -2.87
N LEU A 582 7.32 14.53 -3.48
CA LEU A 582 7.28 14.36 -4.95
C LEU A 582 7.14 15.72 -5.65
N ARG A 583 6.20 16.54 -5.20
CA ARG A 583 5.97 17.87 -5.76
C ARG A 583 7.20 18.76 -5.65
N GLU A 584 7.90 18.73 -4.51
CA GLU A 584 9.10 19.54 -4.31
C GLU A 584 10.27 19.05 -5.18
N ARG A 585 10.49 17.74 -5.25
CA ARG A 585 11.51 17.12 -6.10
C ARG A 585 11.29 17.42 -7.59
N LEU A 586 10.05 17.27 -8.07
CA LEU A 586 9.69 17.64 -9.44
C LEU A 586 9.95 19.13 -9.72
N GLY A 587 9.68 20.01 -8.75
CA GLY A 587 9.93 21.44 -8.86
C GLY A 587 11.42 21.78 -8.93
N LYS A 588 12.27 21.05 -8.19
CA LYS A 588 13.73 21.24 -8.11
C LYS A 588 14.52 20.72 -9.31
N MET A 589 13.92 19.90 -10.19
CA MET A 589 14.61 19.37 -11.36
C MET A 589 15.20 20.51 -12.20
N VAL A 590 16.50 20.45 -12.46
CA VAL A 590 17.25 21.45 -13.24
C VAL A 590 17.29 21.00 -14.68
N VAL A 591 16.79 21.83 -15.59
CA VAL A 591 16.64 21.50 -17.01
C VAL A 591 17.68 22.17 -17.91
N ALA A 592 18.24 23.28 -17.44
CA ALA A 592 19.26 24.08 -18.12
C ALA A 592 19.92 25.05 -17.12
N SER A 593 20.96 25.75 -17.56
CA SER A 593 21.45 26.97 -16.91
C SER A 593 21.01 28.21 -17.69
N SER A 594 20.90 29.35 -17.01
CA SER A 594 20.85 30.64 -17.70
C SER A 594 22.22 30.95 -18.32
N ARG A 595 22.27 31.97 -19.18
CA ARG A 595 23.55 32.49 -19.71
C ARG A 595 24.50 33.03 -18.62
N ASP A 596 23.97 33.30 -17.43
CA ASP A 596 24.73 33.73 -16.25
C ASP A 596 25.15 32.54 -15.35
N GLY A 597 24.91 31.30 -15.80
CA GLY A 597 25.26 30.08 -15.06
C GLY A 597 24.29 29.69 -13.94
N VAL A 598 23.16 30.40 -13.79
CA VAL A 598 22.17 30.13 -12.74
C VAL A 598 21.31 28.92 -13.14
N PRO A 599 21.13 27.91 -12.27
CA PRO A 599 20.26 26.77 -12.58
C PRO A 599 18.81 27.19 -12.84
N ILE A 600 18.22 26.72 -13.94
CA ILE A 600 16.80 26.90 -14.29
C ILE A 600 16.05 25.61 -13.96
N THR A 601 15.01 25.74 -13.14
CA THR A 601 14.24 24.61 -12.60
C THR A 601 12.89 24.43 -13.28
N ALA A 602 12.24 23.28 -13.08
CA ALA A 602 10.86 23.07 -13.50
C ALA A 602 9.87 24.04 -12.81
N ASP A 603 10.14 24.48 -11.58
CA ASP A 603 9.34 25.52 -10.91
C ASP A 603 9.58 26.91 -11.52
N ASP A 604 10.79 27.23 -11.98
CA ASP A 604 11.05 28.47 -12.74
C ASP A 604 10.25 28.53 -14.05
N LEU A 605 10.04 27.37 -14.67
CA LEU A 605 9.21 27.20 -15.86
C LEU A 605 7.70 27.20 -15.58
N GLY A 606 7.29 27.18 -14.31
CA GLY A 606 5.89 27.22 -13.91
C GLY A 606 5.15 25.87 -14.01
N VAL A 607 5.85 24.74 -14.18
CA VAL A 607 5.22 23.46 -14.53
C VAL A 607 5.24 22.41 -13.41
N GLY A 608 6.05 22.57 -12.36
CA GLY A 608 6.19 21.54 -11.31
C GLY A 608 4.87 21.08 -10.66
N GLY A 609 3.87 21.97 -10.55
CA GLY A 609 2.53 21.62 -10.08
C GLY A 609 1.76 20.73 -11.05
N ALA A 610 1.82 21.03 -12.35
CA ALA A 610 1.19 20.22 -13.39
C ALA A 610 1.84 18.83 -13.49
N LEU A 611 3.17 18.74 -13.33
CA LEU A 611 3.88 17.46 -13.26
C LEU A 611 3.36 16.61 -12.10
N ALA A 612 3.19 17.20 -10.90
CA ALA A 612 2.66 16.48 -9.75
C ALA A 612 1.22 16.00 -9.95
N VAL A 613 0.38 16.77 -10.67
CA VAL A 613 -0.99 16.36 -11.04
C VAL A 613 -0.96 15.13 -11.97
N LEU A 614 -0.11 15.13 -12.99
CA LEU A 614 0.06 13.97 -13.89
C LEU A 614 0.55 12.72 -13.14
N MET A 615 1.37 12.92 -12.11
CA MET A 615 1.95 11.84 -11.30
C MET A 615 1.09 11.42 -10.09
N ARG A 616 -0.08 12.04 -9.87
CA ARG A 616 -0.91 11.85 -8.67
C ARG A 616 -1.26 10.39 -8.38
N ASP A 617 -1.54 9.61 -9.42
CA ASP A 617 -1.91 8.20 -9.28
C ASP A 617 -0.68 7.29 -9.43
N ALA A 618 0.29 7.69 -10.25
CA ALA A 618 1.55 6.98 -10.44
C ALA A 618 2.45 6.96 -9.20
N ILE A 619 2.21 7.81 -8.19
CA ILE A 619 2.94 7.79 -6.90
C ILE A 619 2.56 6.60 -6.00
N LYS A 620 1.44 5.93 -6.28
CA LYS A 620 0.87 4.87 -5.44
C LYS A 620 1.41 3.51 -5.90
N PRO A 621 2.07 2.72 -5.01
CA PRO A 621 2.56 1.37 -5.35
C PRO A 621 1.45 0.42 -5.78
N THR A 622 1.77 -0.51 -6.68
CA THR A 622 0.83 -1.51 -7.20
C THR A 622 0.99 -2.83 -6.47
N LEU A 623 -0.07 -3.28 -5.79
CA LEU A 623 -0.17 -4.61 -5.16
C LEU A 623 -0.48 -5.67 -6.22
N MET A 624 0.32 -6.73 -6.20
CA MET A 624 0.19 -7.99 -6.97
C MET A 624 0.55 -9.17 -6.06
N GLN A 625 0.74 -10.36 -6.63
CA GLN A 625 1.06 -11.57 -5.88
C GLN A 625 2.00 -12.52 -6.60
N THR A 626 2.68 -13.38 -5.85
CA THR A 626 3.46 -14.50 -6.38
C THR A 626 2.56 -15.67 -6.79
N LEU A 627 3.13 -16.69 -7.44
CA LEU A 627 2.43 -17.96 -7.70
C LEU A 627 1.84 -18.63 -6.44
N GLU A 628 2.47 -18.53 -5.27
CA GLU A 628 1.92 -19.04 -3.99
C GLU A 628 1.01 -18.01 -3.25
N GLY A 629 0.63 -16.92 -3.89
CA GLY A 629 -0.25 -15.90 -3.31
C GLY A 629 0.40 -15.03 -2.22
N THR A 630 1.72 -14.91 -2.21
CA THR A 630 2.47 -13.98 -1.33
C THR A 630 2.39 -12.56 -1.93
N PRO A 631 2.14 -11.51 -1.14
CA PRO A 631 1.97 -10.14 -1.67
C PRO A 631 3.28 -9.54 -2.20
N ILE A 632 3.17 -8.83 -3.33
CA ILE A 632 4.26 -8.10 -3.97
C ILE A 632 3.81 -6.67 -4.26
N LEU A 633 4.66 -5.69 -3.96
CA LEU A 633 4.52 -4.31 -4.39
C LEU A 633 5.44 -4.05 -5.58
N VAL A 634 4.86 -3.64 -6.70
CA VAL A 634 5.57 -3.28 -7.92
C VAL A 634 5.47 -1.77 -8.07
N HIS A 635 6.60 -1.07 -8.05
CA HIS A 635 6.57 0.39 -8.14
C HIS A 635 7.91 1.01 -8.52
N ALA A 636 7.85 1.94 -9.48
CA ALA A 636 8.99 2.57 -10.15
C ALA A 636 9.95 1.55 -10.79
N GLY A 637 10.82 2.02 -11.66
CA GLY A 637 11.78 1.16 -12.36
C GLY A 637 12.93 1.94 -12.99
N PRO A 638 13.66 2.77 -12.22
CA PRO A 638 14.75 3.54 -12.78
C PRO A 638 15.87 2.62 -13.29
N PHE A 639 16.59 3.11 -14.29
CA PHE A 639 17.86 2.51 -14.70
C PHE A 639 18.83 2.37 -13.53
N ALA A 640 19.63 1.31 -13.54
CA ALA A 640 20.64 1.05 -12.51
C ALA A 640 22.01 1.64 -12.86
N ASN A 641 22.23 2.14 -14.08
CA ASN A 641 23.47 2.82 -14.48
C ASN A 641 23.38 4.34 -14.22
N ILE A 642 22.52 5.06 -14.94
CA ILE A 642 22.39 6.53 -14.83
C ILE A 642 21.49 6.96 -13.65
N ALA A 643 20.82 6.01 -13.02
CA ALA A 643 20.07 6.19 -11.78
C ALA A 643 20.38 5.03 -10.82
N HIS A 644 19.67 5.00 -9.70
CA HIS A 644 19.98 4.12 -8.56
C HIS A 644 19.49 2.68 -8.73
N GLY A 645 18.56 2.39 -9.65
CA GLY A 645 18.23 1.00 -9.99
C GLY A 645 17.41 0.21 -8.95
N ASN A 646 16.60 0.88 -8.12
CA ASN A 646 15.79 0.25 -7.07
C ASN A 646 14.30 0.59 -7.22
N SER A 647 13.41 -0.23 -6.63
CA SER A 647 11.98 0.09 -6.48
C SER A 647 11.79 1.32 -5.58
N SER A 648 10.56 1.84 -5.48
CA SER A 648 10.33 3.09 -4.75
C SER A 648 10.49 2.97 -3.23
N ILE A 649 10.90 4.08 -2.59
CA ILE A 649 10.90 4.25 -1.12
C ILE A 649 9.50 4.06 -0.54
N LEU A 650 8.46 4.61 -1.19
CA LEU A 650 7.07 4.46 -0.74
C LEU A 650 6.61 2.99 -0.65
N ALA A 651 6.94 2.14 -1.61
CA ALA A 651 6.60 0.72 -1.57
C ALA A 651 7.27 0.05 -0.35
N ASP A 652 8.54 0.34 -0.11
CA ASP A 652 9.26 -0.23 1.03
C ASP A 652 8.73 0.28 2.38
N GLN A 653 8.40 1.57 2.49
CA GLN A 653 7.82 2.15 3.71
C GLN A 653 6.44 1.54 4.01
N ILE A 654 5.58 1.40 3.01
CA ILE A 654 4.27 0.75 3.16
C ILE A 654 4.48 -0.71 3.56
N GLY A 655 5.38 -1.42 2.87
CA GLY A 655 5.71 -2.81 3.16
C GLY A 655 6.19 -3.01 4.59
N LEU A 656 7.17 -2.21 5.05
CA LEU A 656 7.74 -2.26 6.41
C LEU A 656 6.67 -2.13 7.49
N LYS A 657 5.71 -1.23 7.27
CA LYS A 657 4.64 -0.94 8.22
C LYS A 657 3.58 -2.04 8.25
N LEU A 658 3.23 -2.59 7.09
CA LEU A 658 2.23 -3.66 6.98
C LEU A 658 2.69 -4.99 7.56
N VAL A 659 3.97 -5.34 7.38
CA VAL A 659 4.49 -6.63 7.85
C VAL A 659 4.73 -6.67 9.36
N GLY A 660 4.92 -5.51 9.99
CA GLY A 660 5.16 -5.38 11.43
C GLY A 660 6.57 -5.82 11.87
N ALA A 661 6.89 -5.67 13.15
CA ALA A 661 8.24 -5.84 13.70
C ALA A 661 8.90 -7.22 13.42
N ASP A 662 8.07 -8.28 13.40
CA ASP A 662 8.49 -9.67 13.19
C ASP A 662 8.37 -10.11 11.73
N GLY A 663 7.87 -9.24 10.86
CA GLY A 663 7.73 -9.47 9.43
C GLY A 663 8.94 -9.00 8.64
N TYR A 664 8.91 -9.28 7.33
CA TYR A 664 10.02 -9.03 6.41
C TYR A 664 9.53 -8.29 5.17
N ILE A 665 10.37 -7.44 4.62
CA ILE A 665 10.26 -7.10 3.21
C ILE A 665 11.51 -7.57 2.48
N VAL A 666 11.29 -8.04 1.26
CA VAL A 666 12.35 -8.47 0.37
C VAL A 666 12.30 -7.58 -0.86
N THR A 667 13.28 -6.70 -0.98
CA THR A 667 13.47 -5.87 -2.17
C THR A 667 14.67 -6.36 -2.97
N GLU A 668 14.90 -5.77 -4.13
CA GLU A 668 16.08 -6.05 -4.94
C GLU A 668 16.74 -4.76 -5.45
N ALA A 669 18.03 -4.89 -5.79
CA ALA A 669 18.80 -3.86 -6.43
C ALA A 669 19.28 -4.30 -7.82
N GLY A 670 19.15 -3.44 -8.83
CA GLY A 670 19.51 -3.75 -10.21
C GLY A 670 21.00 -4.06 -10.41
N PHE A 671 21.34 -4.91 -11.38
CA PHE A 671 22.72 -5.40 -11.62
C PHE A 671 23.32 -6.13 -10.41
N GLY A 672 24.64 -6.03 -10.20
CA GLY A 672 25.35 -6.61 -9.06
C GLY A 672 25.45 -5.64 -7.88
N PHE A 673 26.08 -6.09 -6.80
CA PHE A 673 26.25 -5.27 -5.60
C PHE A 673 27.03 -3.98 -5.90
N ASP A 674 28.06 -4.06 -6.74
CA ASP A 674 28.91 -2.96 -7.17
C ASP A 674 28.18 -1.83 -7.91
N ILE A 675 26.91 -1.99 -8.29
CA ILE A 675 26.13 -0.91 -8.89
C ILE A 675 24.83 -0.69 -8.13
N GLY A 676 23.88 -1.63 -8.20
CA GLY A 676 22.57 -1.37 -7.65
C GLY A 676 22.58 -1.32 -6.13
N CYS A 677 23.30 -2.25 -5.50
CA CYS A 677 23.28 -2.34 -4.04
C CYS A 677 24.12 -1.24 -3.39
N GLU A 678 25.26 -0.86 -3.96
CA GLU A 678 26.01 0.34 -3.55
C GLU A 678 25.10 1.58 -3.58
N LYS A 679 24.38 1.82 -4.69
CA LYS A 679 23.42 2.94 -4.80
C LYS A 679 22.22 2.79 -3.88
N PHE A 680 21.78 1.57 -3.60
CA PHE A 680 20.76 1.31 -2.60
C PHE A 680 21.24 1.82 -1.23
N MET A 681 22.48 1.51 -0.84
CA MET A 681 23.06 1.95 0.43
C MET A 681 23.35 3.46 0.46
N ASP A 682 24.04 4.02 -0.54
CA ASP A 682 24.51 5.41 -0.47
C ASP A 682 23.49 6.47 -0.93
N ILE A 683 22.45 6.05 -1.66
CA ILE A 683 21.38 6.93 -2.16
C ILE A 683 20.04 6.60 -1.51
N LYS A 684 19.50 5.39 -1.72
CA LYS A 684 18.14 5.05 -1.28
C LYS A 684 18.01 5.01 0.25
N CYS A 685 18.91 4.35 0.96
CA CYS A 685 18.94 4.33 2.42
C CYS A 685 19.16 5.74 3.00
N ARG A 686 19.99 6.56 2.35
CA ARG A 686 20.22 7.95 2.76
C ARG A 686 18.96 8.81 2.66
N TYR A 687 18.20 8.69 1.58
CA TYR A 687 16.96 9.46 1.40
C TYR A 687 15.77 8.92 2.18
N SER A 688 15.68 7.60 2.37
CA SER A 688 14.58 6.97 3.09
C SER A 688 14.78 6.95 4.61
N GLY A 689 16.03 7.02 5.07
CA GLY A 689 16.41 6.73 6.45
C GLY A 689 16.32 5.24 6.83
N LEU A 690 16.01 4.36 5.87
CA LEU A 690 15.87 2.92 6.10
C LEU A 690 17.23 2.22 6.04
N ILE A 691 17.44 1.28 6.95
CA ILE A 691 18.68 0.50 7.07
C ILE A 691 18.36 -0.98 6.80
N PRO A 692 19.02 -1.64 5.84
CA PRO A 692 18.81 -3.05 5.58
C PRO A 692 19.39 -3.90 6.71
N ASN A 693 18.65 -4.93 7.12
CA ASN A 693 19.08 -5.92 8.11
C ASN A 693 20.01 -6.98 7.48
N CYS A 694 19.79 -7.31 6.21
CA CYS A 694 20.51 -8.36 5.50
C CYS A 694 20.58 -8.07 4.01
N VAL A 695 21.72 -8.40 3.40
CA VAL A 695 21.91 -8.50 1.96
C VAL A 695 21.91 -9.98 1.58
N VAL A 696 21.13 -10.34 0.57
CA VAL A 696 21.23 -11.65 -0.08
C VAL A 696 22.04 -11.49 -1.36
N LEU A 697 23.21 -12.11 -1.45
CA LEU A 697 24.06 -12.09 -2.64
C LEU A 697 23.84 -13.34 -3.48
N VAL A 698 23.21 -13.17 -4.64
CA VAL A 698 22.93 -14.26 -5.57
C VAL A 698 24.12 -14.58 -6.46
N ALA A 699 24.46 -15.86 -6.59
CA ALA A 699 25.48 -16.38 -7.48
C ALA A 699 25.05 -17.71 -8.12
N THR A 700 25.67 -18.04 -9.25
CA THR A 700 25.51 -19.35 -9.92
C THR A 700 26.88 -19.91 -10.28
N MET A 701 27.02 -21.24 -10.29
CA MET A 701 28.27 -21.92 -10.65
C MET A 701 28.73 -21.50 -12.06
N ARG A 702 27.78 -21.40 -12.99
CA ARG A 702 28.05 -20.97 -14.38
C ARG A 702 28.57 -19.54 -14.47
N ALA A 703 27.93 -18.58 -13.80
CA ALA A 703 28.36 -17.19 -13.80
C ALA A 703 29.74 -17.03 -13.12
N LEU A 704 29.99 -17.76 -12.03
CA LEU A 704 31.31 -17.79 -11.40
C LEU A 704 32.37 -18.39 -12.34
N LYS A 705 32.07 -19.48 -13.07
CA LYS A 705 32.99 -20.03 -14.08
C LYS A 705 33.29 -19.05 -15.22
N VAL A 706 32.33 -18.20 -15.63
CA VAL A 706 32.59 -17.08 -16.56
C VAL A 706 33.60 -16.12 -15.93
N HIS A 707 33.43 -15.78 -14.66
CA HIS A 707 34.38 -14.94 -13.94
C HIS A 707 35.75 -15.57 -13.73
N GLY A 708 35.86 -16.90 -13.77
CA GLY A 708 37.12 -17.63 -13.73
C GLY A 708 37.92 -17.61 -15.03
N GLY A 709 37.38 -16.98 -16.10
CA GLY A 709 37.98 -16.95 -17.43
C GLY A 709 37.52 -18.08 -18.34
N GLY A 710 36.28 -18.55 -18.17
CA GLY A 710 35.68 -19.54 -19.06
C GLY A 710 35.49 -19.03 -20.49
N PRO A 711 35.19 -19.92 -21.46
CA PRO A 711 35.03 -19.54 -22.87
C PRO A 711 33.92 -18.51 -23.10
N LYS A 712 34.06 -17.67 -24.13
CA LYS A 712 33.06 -16.64 -24.45
C LYS A 712 31.69 -17.29 -24.72
N VAL A 713 30.63 -16.69 -24.16
CA VAL A 713 29.25 -17.12 -24.37
C VAL A 713 28.61 -16.24 -25.43
N GLU A 714 28.06 -16.87 -26.47
CA GLU A 714 27.33 -16.18 -27.55
C GLU A 714 25.90 -16.70 -27.63
N ALA A 715 24.93 -15.77 -27.66
CA ALA A 715 23.52 -16.12 -27.73
C ALA A 715 23.22 -16.94 -29.00
N GLY A 716 22.48 -18.04 -28.86
CA GLY A 716 22.15 -18.94 -29.96
C GLY A 716 23.20 -20.03 -30.25
N THR A 717 24.33 -20.04 -29.54
CA THR A 717 25.33 -21.12 -29.62
C THR A 717 25.19 -22.11 -28.46
N PRO A 718 25.49 -23.41 -28.65
CA PRO A 718 25.53 -24.37 -27.55
C PRO A 718 26.52 -23.96 -26.45
N LEU A 719 26.14 -24.19 -25.19
CA LEU A 719 27.00 -23.86 -24.06
C LEU A 719 28.27 -24.73 -24.04
N PRO A 720 29.47 -24.12 -23.88
CA PRO A 720 30.71 -24.86 -23.71
C PRO A 720 30.68 -25.88 -22.54
N PRO A 721 31.37 -27.04 -22.65
CA PRO A 721 31.41 -28.07 -21.61
C PRO A 721 31.85 -27.56 -20.24
N GLU A 722 32.72 -26.57 -20.18
CA GLU A 722 33.22 -25.96 -18.93
C GLU A 722 32.08 -25.39 -18.07
N TYR A 723 30.95 -25.00 -18.67
CA TYR A 723 29.78 -24.51 -17.97
C TYR A 723 28.78 -25.59 -17.57
N THR A 724 28.88 -26.78 -18.15
CA THR A 724 27.94 -27.89 -17.95
C THR A 724 28.54 -29.11 -17.27
N GLN A 725 29.86 -29.15 -17.14
CA GLN A 725 30.63 -30.15 -16.40
C GLN A 725 31.32 -29.51 -15.19
N GLU A 726 31.70 -30.35 -14.24
CA GLU A 726 32.45 -29.95 -13.05
C GLU A 726 33.81 -29.35 -13.45
N ASN A 727 34.13 -28.18 -12.91
CA ASN A 727 35.46 -27.57 -13.06
C ASN A 727 35.81 -26.72 -11.85
N LEU A 728 36.28 -27.37 -10.77
CA LEU A 728 36.61 -26.70 -9.51
C LEU A 728 37.69 -25.61 -9.65
N PRO A 729 38.81 -25.80 -10.37
CA PRO A 729 39.82 -24.75 -10.52
C PRO A 729 39.30 -23.49 -11.25
N LEU A 730 38.46 -23.68 -12.28
CA LEU A 730 37.83 -22.56 -12.98
C LEU A 730 36.85 -21.82 -12.07
N LEU A 731 36.02 -22.58 -11.35
CA LEU A 731 35.06 -22.04 -10.40
C LEU A 731 35.76 -21.25 -9.28
N GLU A 732 36.80 -21.82 -8.67
CA GLU A 732 37.58 -21.21 -7.59
C GLU A 732 38.16 -19.86 -8.02
N ARG A 733 38.78 -19.77 -9.21
CA ARG A 733 39.26 -18.47 -9.74
C ARG A 733 38.12 -17.46 -9.90
N GLY A 734 36.94 -17.93 -10.30
CA GLY A 734 35.75 -17.10 -10.46
C GLY A 734 35.16 -16.54 -9.18
N THR A 735 35.31 -17.27 -8.06
CA THR A 735 34.80 -16.83 -6.75
C THR A 735 35.43 -15.53 -6.26
N GLN A 736 36.55 -15.09 -6.83
CA GLN A 736 37.14 -13.78 -6.52
C GLN A 736 36.15 -12.62 -6.78
N ASN A 737 35.24 -12.76 -7.76
CA ASN A 737 34.18 -11.77 -7.94
C ASN A 737 33.19 -11.80 -6.76
N LEU A 738 32.72 -12.99 -6.34
CA LEU A 738 31.83 -13.14 -5.19
C LEU A 738 32.46 -12.60 -3.91
N VAL A 739 33.72 -12.95 -3.63
CA VAL A 739 34.49 -12.45 -2.48
C VAL A 739 34.51 -10.93 -2.47
N LYS A 740 34.77 -10.30 -3.63
CA LYS A 740 34.76 -8.84 -3.74
C LYS A 740 33.40 -8.24 -3.40
N GLN A 741 32.29 -8.86 -3.81
CA GLN A 741 30.95 -8.37 -3.48
C GLN A 741 30.60 -8.54 -1.98
N ILE A 742 31.07 -9.62 -1.35
CA ILE A 742 30.96 -9.79 0.11
C ILE A 742 31.74 -8.68 0.84
N GLN A 743 32.97 -8.40 0.42
CA GLN A 743 33.77 -7.29 0.95
C GLN A 743 33.09 -5.92 0.75
N ASN A 744 32.47 -5.73 -0.41
CA ASN A 744 31.73 -4.50 -0.70
C ASN A 744 30.58 -4.30 0.30
N ALA A 745 29.82 -5.35 0.62
CA ALA A 745 28.79 -5.31 1.65
C ALA A 745 29.36 -5.03 3.05
N GLN A 746 30.54 -5.58 3.38
CA GLN A 746 31.21 -5.34 4.66
C GLN A 746 31.62 -3.87 4.85
N TYR A 747 31.94 -3.12 3.79
CA TYR A 747 32.20 -1.67 3.92
C TYR A 747 31.00 -0.91 4.49
N PHE A 748 29.78 -1.40 4.24
CA PHE A 748 28.54 -0.83 4.76
C PHE A 748 28.12 -1.43 6.11
N GLY A 749 28.81 -2.46 6.63
CA GLY A 749 28.51 -3.08 7.92
C GLY A 749 27.19 -3.86 7.97
N VAL A 750 26.74 -4.41 6.83
CA VAL A 750 25.50 -5.18 6.70
C VAL A 750 25.77 -6.69 6.67
N ASN A 751 24.87 -7.48 7.25
CA ASN A 751 24.97 -8.94 7.22
C ASN A 751 24.76 -9.47 5.80
N VAL A 752 25.45 -10.56 5.45
CA VAL A 752 25.45 -11.12 4.09
C VAL A 752 25.10 -12.59 4.11
N VAL A 753 24.09 -12.97 3.34
CA VAL A 753 23.76 -14.37 3.06
C VAL A 753 23.98 -14.63 1.57
N VAL A 754 24.80 -15.62 1.21
CA VAL A 754 25.01 -15.99 -0.19
C VAL A 754 23.97 -17.01 -0.63
N ALA A 755 23.20 -16.69 -1.67
CA ALA A 755 22.24 -17.59 -2.30
C ALA A 755 22.85 -18.18 -3.58
N ILE A 756 23.04 -19.49 -3.60
CA ILE A 756 23.59 -20.23 -4.73
C ILE A 756 22.43 -20.85 -5.51
N ASN A 757 22.06 -20.22 -6.63
CA ASN A 757 20.97 -20.71 -7.47
C ASN A 757 21.38 -21.96 -8.23
N ARG A 758 20.62 -23.04 -8.03
CA ARG A 758 20.91 -24.36 -8.61
C ARG A 758 20.54 -24.43 -10.09
N PHE A 759 21.45 -24.99 -10.88
CA PHE A 759 21.20 -25.51 -12.21
C PHE A 759 21.34 -27.04 -12.22
N LYS A 760 20.70 -27.67 -13.21
CA LYS A 760 20.68 -29.14 -13.39
C LYS A 760 22.08 -29.78 -13.45
N THR A 761 23.06 -29.05 -13.95
CA THR A 761 24.43 -29.54 -14.19
C THR A 761 25.37 -29.38 -13.00
N ASP A 762 24.95 -28.68 -11.95
CA ASP A 762 25.85 -28.32 -10.87
C ASP A 762 26.08 -29.50 -9.93
N THR A 763 27.35 -29.73 -9.59
CA THR A 763 27.76 -30.82 -8.70
C THR A 763 27.75 -30.40 -7.24
N GLN A 764 27.68 -31.37 -6.33
CA GLN A 764 27.76 -31.08 -4.89
C GLN A 764 29.12 -30.49 -4.51
N ALA A 765 30.21 -30.95 -5.14
CA ALA A 765 31.55 -30.43 -4.90
C ALA A 765 31.69 -28.94 -5.28
N GLU A 766 31.12 -28.52 -6.41
CA GLU A 766 31.08 -27.10 -6.81
C GLU A 766 30.29 -26.26 -5.80
N ILE A 767 29.14 -26.76 -5.35
CA ILE A 767 28.31 -26.06 -4.34
C ILE A 767 29.07 -25.89 -3.03
N ASP A 768 29.69 -26.96 -2.52
CA ASP A 768 30.41 -26.94 -1.25
C ASP A 768 31.65 -26.03 -1.30
N LEU A 769 32.34 -25.97 -2.45
CA LEU A 769 33.44 -25.04 -2.69
C LEU A 769 33.00 -23.58 -2.54
N VAL A 770 31.91 -23.20 -3.21
CA VAL A 770 31.38 -21.82 -3.16
C VAL A 770 30.90 -21.47 -1.76
N LYS A 771 30.19 -22.39 -1.08
CA LYS A 771 29.77 -22.18 0.32
C LYS A 771 30.95 -21.90 1.23
N ARG A 772 31.98 -22.76 1.18
CA ARG A 772 33.18 -22.63 2.00
C ARG A 772 33.87 -21.27 1.77
N ILE A 773 34.12 -20.91 0.51
CA ILE A 773 34.77 -19.64 0.16
C ILE A 773 33.94 -18.43 0.62
N ALA A 774 32.61 -18.47 0.48
CA ALA A 774 31.74 -17.39 0.94
C ALA A 774 31.86 -17.17 2.47
N ILE A 775 31.79 -18.24 3.27
CA ILE A 775 31.90 -18.17 4.73
C ILE A 775 33.30 -17.71 5.17
N GLU A 776 34.36 -18.28 4.58
CA GLU A 776 35.75 -17.91 4.87
C GLU A 776 36.04 -16.41 4.60
N ASN A 777 35.25 -15.77 3.72
CA ASN A 777 35.37 -14.36 3.37
C ASN A 777 34.31 -13.46 4.03
N GLY A 778 33.60 -13.99 5.05
CA GLY A 778 32.76 -13.22 5.96
C GLY A 778 31.30 -13.06 5.53
N ALA A 779 30.78 -13.97 4.71
CA ALA A 779 29.33 -14.18 4.65
C ALA A 779 28.83 -14.82 5.97
N THR A 780 27.69 -14.37 6.46
CA THR A 780 27.00 -14.92 7.64
C THR A 780 26.52 -16.34 7.39
N ASP A 781 26.07 -16.62 6.17
CA ASP A 781 25.66 -17.95 5.72
C ASP A 781 25.78 -18.08 4.19
N ALA A 782 25.82 -19.31 3.69
CA ALA A 782 25.86 -19.62 2.25
C ALA A 782 25.03 -20.88 1.94
N VAL A 783 23.98 -20.71 1.14
CA VAL A 783 22.90 -21.69 0.98
C VAL A 783 22.56 -21.91 -0.48
N MET A 784 22.29 -23.16 -0.84
CA MET A 784 21.80 -23.50 -2.17
C MET A 784 20.29 -23.26 -2.21
N ALA A 785 19.80 -22.74 -3.34
CA ALA A 785 18.38 -22.47 -3.53
C ALA A 785 17.91 -23.03 -4.89
N ASP A 786 16.79 -23.76 -4.86
CA ASP A 786 16.21 -24.50 -6.00
C ASP A 786 14.77 -24.03 -6.28
N HIS A 787 14.49 -22.77 -5.95
CA HIS A 787 13.14 -22.18 -6.00
C HIS A 787 12.63 -21.98 -7.44
N TRP A 788 13.53 -21.86 -8.43
CA TRP A 788 13.12 -21.89 -9.84
C TRP A 788 12.37 -23.19 -10.19
N ALA A 789 12.82 -24.35 -9.69
CA ALA A 789 12.17 -25.62 -9.95
C ALA A 789 11.10 -26.01 -8.90
N LYS A 790 11.19 -25.49 -7.67
CA LYS A 790 10.38 -25.94 -6.52
C LYS A 790 9.53 -24.87 -5.83
N GLY A 791 9.49 -23.66 -6.37
CA GLY A 791 8.83 -22.51 -5.73
C GLY A 791 9.40 -22.18 -4.35
N GLY A 792 8.58 -21.68 -3.43
CA GLY A 792 9.03 -21.30 -2.10
C GLY A 792 9.70 -22.43 -1.31
N SER A 793 9.28 -23.68 -1.53
CA SER A 793 9.86 -24.84 -0.84
C SER A 793 11.37 -24.98 -1.11
N GLY A 794 11.81 -24.61 -2.33
CA GLY A 794 13.20 -24.64 -2.76
C GLY A 794 14.08 -23.51 -2.21
N ALA A 795 13.51 -22.55 -1.46
CA ALA A 795 14.25 -21.46 -0.81
C ALA A 795 14.03 -21.41 0.72
N THR A 796 13.50 -22.46 1.32
CA THR A 796 13.25 -22.53 2.78
C THR A 796 14.53 -22.42 3.62
N ASP A 797 15.62 -23.07 3.19
CA ASP A 797 16.93 -22.94 3.85
C ASP A 797 17.48 -21.52 3.74
N LEU A 798 17.29 -20.88 2.58
CA LEU A 798 17.64 -19.47 2.39
C LEU A 798 16.83 -18.55 3.29
N ALA A 799 15.52 -18.78 3.41
CA ALA A 799 14.68 -18.02 4.31
C ALA A 799 15.13 -18.14 5.77
N ARG A 800 15.47 -19.34 6.24
CA ARG A 800 16.01 -19.55 7.61
C ARG A 800 17.35 -18.85 7.84
N ALA A 801 18.24 -18.90 6.85
CA ALA A 801 19.53 -18.18 6.91
C ALA A 801 19.31 -16.66 6.99
N VAL A 802 18.36 -16.12 6.22
CA VAL A 802 17.97 -14.70 6.27
C VAL A 802 17.33 -14.34 7.61
N GLU A 803 16.44 -15.16 8.17
CA GLU A 803 15.87 -14.91 9.51
C GLU A 803 16.99 -14.80 10.55
N LYS A 804 17.94 -15.74 10.54
CA LYS A 804 19.10 -15.75 11.43
C LYS A 804 19.97 -14.51 11.26
N ALA A 805 20.27 -14.11 10.02
CA ALA A 805 21.06 -12.92 9.74
C ALA A 805 20.34 -11.63 10.21
N CYS A 806 19.02 -11.56 10.08
CA CYS A 806 18.21 -10.42 10.52
C CYS A 806 18.08 -10.27 12.05
N LEU A 807 18.44 -11.30 12.84
CA LEU A 807 18.53 -11.19 14.30
C LEU A 807 19.74 -10.36 14.74
N GLN A 808 20.80 -10.33 13.94
CA GLN A 808 21.99 -9.52 14.20
C GLN A 808 21.76 -8.09 13.73
N LYS A 809 21.97 -7.11 14.62
CA LYS A 809 21.84 -5.70 14.26
C LYS A 809 23.01 -5.29 13.35
N PRO A 810 22.77 -4.69 12.17
CA PRO A 810 23.85 -4.20 11.30
C PRO A 810 24.57 -3.01 11.95
N ASP A 811 25.88 -2.93 11.74
CA ASP A 811 26.72 -1.76 12.07
C ASP A 811 26.79 -0.82 10.87
N PHE A 812 25.61 -0.35 10.44
CA PHE A 812 25.47 0.32 9.16
C PHE A 812 26.22 1.65 9.09
N LYS A 813 26.97 1.86 8.02
CA LYS A 813 27.62 3.14 7.69
C LYS A 813 27.61 3.39 6.19
N PHE A 814 27.49 4.67 5.83
CA PHE A 814 27.66 5.09 4.43
C PHE A 814 29.13 5.01 4.01
N LEU A 815 29.38 4.85 2.72
CA LEU A 815 30.73 4.66 2.20
C LEU A 815 31.60 5.94 2.30
N TYR A 816 30.93 7.09 2.19
CA TYR A 816 31.53 8.43 2.22
C TYR A 816 30.58 9.48 2.84
N ASP A 817 31.19 10.57 3.33
CA ASP A 817 30.48 11.78 3.78
C ASP A 817 30.08 12.64 2.56
N LEU A 818 28.91 13.25 2.61
CA LEU A 818 28.41 14.13 1.55
C LEU A 818 29.22 15.42 1.38
N GLN A 819 29.82 15.92 2.47
CA GLN A 819 30.61 17.15 2.51
C GLN A 819 31.96 17.03 1.78
N LEU A 820 32.38 15.81 1.47
CA LEU A 820 33.60 15.60 0.68
C LEU A 820 33.45 16.20 -0.73
N PRO A 821 34.55 16.67 -1.34
CA PRO A 821 34.55 17.09 -2.74
C PRO A 821 33.99 16.00 -3.66
N ILE A 822 33.29 16.41 -4.72
CA ILE A 822 32.67 15.50 -5.69
C ILE A 822 33.66 14.43 -6.18
N GLU A 823 34.86 14.84 -6.60
CA GLU A 823 35.93 13.96 -7.07
C GLU A 823 36.40 12.94 -6.02
N GLU A 824 36.42 13.32 -4.74
CA GLU A 824 36.82 12.41 -3.65
C GLU A 824 35.75 11.34 -3.41
N LYS A 825 34.47 11.70 -3.49
CA LYS A 825 33.38 10.71 -3.40
C LYS A 825 33.45 9.70 -4.54
N ILE A 826 33.72 10.16 -5.77
CA ILE A 826 33.92 9.29 -6.94
C ILE A 826 35.12 8.37 -6.72
N ARG A 827 36.25 8.91 -6.23
CA ARG A 827 37.47 8.16 -5.94
C ARG A 827 37.25 7.07 -4.89
N ILE A 828 36.54 7.38 -3.81
CA ILE A 828 36.20 6.42 -2.76
C ILE A 828 35.41 5.24 -3.33
N ILE A 829 34.39 5.48 -4.15
CA ILE A 829 33.62 4.40 -4.81
C ILE A 829 34.55 3.58 -5.71
N ALA A 830 35.35 4.25 -6.55
CA ALA A 830 36.25 3.58 -7.49
C ALA A 830 37.25 2.66 -6.77
N GLN A 831 37.88 3.13 -5.70
CA GLN A 831 38.88 2.37 -4.96
C GLN A 831 38.25 1.28 -4.10
N LYS A 832 37.26 1.62 -3.28
CA LYS A 832 36.68 0.65 -2.33
C LYS A 832 35.79 -0.37 -3.01
N ILE A 833 34.87 0.06 -3.89
CA ILE A 833 33.86 -0.83 -4.47
C ILE A 833 34.39 -1.53 -5.71
N TYR A 834 35.11 -0.82 -6.59
CA TYR A 834 35.57 -1.39 -7.87
C TYR A 834 36.97 -1.98 -7.81
N GLY A 835 37.79 -1.55 -6.84
CA GLY A 835 39.20 -1.95 -6.78
C GLY A 835 40.07 -1.26 -7.83
N ALA A 836 39.66 -0.07 -8.30
CA ALA A 836 40.50 0.78 -9.13
C ALA A 836 41.65 1.38 -8.31
N ASP A 837 42.78 1.68 -8.95
CA ASP A 837 43.90 2.35 -8.27
C ASP A 837 43.58 3.82 -8.00
N ASP A 838 42.99 4.49 -9.00
CA ASP A 838 42.53 5.89 -8.91
C ASP A 838 41.49 6.18 -10.01
N ILE A 839 41.06 7.44 -10.10
CA ILE A 839 40.19 7.97 -11.15
C ILE A 839 41.00 8.90 -12.08
N LYS A 840 40.56 9.00 -13.34
CA LYS A 840 41.08 9.98 -14.30
C LYS A 840 39.94 10.85 -14.78
N LEU A 841 39.93 12.11 -14.37
CA LEU A 841 38.95 13.09 -14.85
C LEU A 841 39.35 13.58 -16.25
N SER A 842 38.35 13.73 -17.11
CA SER A 842 38.50 14.50 -18.35
C SER A 842 38.32 15.99 -18.08
N GLU A 843 38.83 16.84 -18.97
CA GLU A 843 38.65 18.31 -18.88
C GLU A 843 37.17 18.71 -18.80
N MET A 844 36.29 17.99 -19.52
CA MET A 844 34.84 18.21 -19.46
C MET A 844 34.27 17.87 -18.08
N ALA A 845 34.69 16.75 -17.50
CA ALA A 845 34.26 16.36 -16.15
C ALA A 845 34.73 17.37 -15.09
N GLU A 846 35.98 17.82 -15.15
CA GLU A 846 36.54 18.83 -14.23
C GLU A 846 35.74 20.14 -14.28
N LYS A 847 35.48 20.67 -15.49
CA LYS A 847 34.69 21.88 -15.69
C LYS A 847 33.28 21.75 -15.11
N ARG A 848 32.62 20.60 -15.28
CA ARG A 848 31.28 20.37 -14.75
C ARG A 848 31.26 20.14 -13.24
N ILE A 849 32.28 19.49 -12.68
CA ILE A 849 32.46 19.38 -11.22
C ILE A 849 32.55 20.80 -10.64
N GLN A 850 33.40 21.66 -11.19
CA GLN A 850 33.52 23.06 -10.74
C GLN A 850 32.19 23.80 -10.84
N LEU A 851 31.46 23.65 -11.95
CA LEU A 851 30.13 24.25 -12.13
C LEU A 851 29.14 23.76 -11.06
N PHE A 852 29.02 22.44 -10.84
CA PHE A 852 28.11 21.87 -9.86
C PHE A 852 28.47 22.28 -8.43
N THR A 853 29.77 22.39 -8.10
CA THR A 853 30.22 22.95 -6.82
C THR A 853 29.78 24.41 -6.67
N GLN A 854 29.98 25.25 -7.69
CA GLN A 854 29.54 26.66 -7.68
C GLN A 854 28.02 26.81 -7.57
N GLN A 855 27.27 25.89 -8.19
CA GLN A 855 25.81 25.83 -8.12
C GLN A 855 25.27 25.26 -6.80
N GLY A 856 26.14 24.84 -5.88
CA GLY A 856 25.76 24.32 -4.55
C GLY A 856 25.33 22.86 -4.54
N PHE A 857 25.71 22.08 -5.57
CA PHE A 857 25.38 20.66 -5.69
C PHE A 857 26.49 19.73 -5.19
N ASN A 858 27.51 20.28 -4.53
CA ASN A 858 28.61 19.49 -3.96
C ASN A 858 28.08 18.38 -3.07
N ASP A 859 27.12 18.66 -2.20
CA ASP A 859 26.73 17.74 -1.12
C ASP A 859 25.79 16.62 -1.57
N LEU A 860 25.60 16.44 -2.88
CA LEU A 860 24.78 15.35 -3.41
C LEU A 860 25.55 14.01 -3.43
N PRO A 861 24.85 12.87 -3.23
CA PRO A 861 25.38 11.54 -3.51
C PRO A 861 25.86 11.34 -4.95
N ILE A 862 26.70 10.33 -5.16
CA ILE A 862 27.23 9.94 -6.47
C ILE A 862 26.53 8.67 -6.96
N CYS A 863 26.10 8.67 -8.21
CA CYS A 863 25.48 7.55 -8.91
C CYS A 863 26.37 7.17 -10.11
N MET A 864 27.30 6.23 -9.90
CA MET A 864 28.26 5.87 -10.96
C MET A 864 27.57 5.20 -12.17
N ALA A 865 27.71 5.77 -13.35
CA ALA A 865 27.24 5.18 -14.60
C ALA A 865 28.38 4.46 -15.34
N LYS A 866 28.54 3.17 -15.00
CA LYS A 866 29.54 2.26 -15.61
C LYS A 866 28.89 1.01 -16.21
N THR A 867 29.69 0.22 -16.93
CA THR A 867 29.24 -1.10 -17.40
C THR A 867 28.86 -1.99 -16.23
N HIS A 868 27.79 -2.76 -16.40
CA HIS A 868 27.34 -3.75 -15.41
C HIS A 868 28.02 -5.10 -15.56
N LEU A 869 28.88 -5.27 -16.57
CA LEU A 869 29.49 -6.55 -16.92
C LEU A 869 30.89 -6.77 -16.33
N SER A 870 31.42 -5.76 -15.61
CA SER A 870 32.72 -5.77 -14.94
C SER A 870 32.70 -4.84 -13.73
N LEU A 871 33.56 -5.12 -12.73
CA LEU A 871 33.89 -4.14 -11.69
C LEU A 871 34.61 -2.92 -12.29
N SER A 872 35.35 -3.11 -13.38
CA SER A 872 36.05 -2.03 -14.09
C SER A 872 35.13 -1.29 -15.09
N HIS A 873 35.73 -0.40 -15.89
CA HIS A 873 35.07 0.26 -17.02
C HIS A 873 34.99 -0.61 -18.28
N ASP A 874 35.79 -1.68 -18.36
CA ASP A 874 35.88 -2.57 -19.52
C ASP A 874 35.00 -3.82 -19.29
N PRO A 875 33.94 -4.05 -20.08
CA PRO A 875 33.06 -5.20 -19.93
C PRO A 875 33.74 -6.55 -20.17
N SER A 876 34.90 -6.59 -20.81
CA SER A 876 35.65 -7.82 -21.08
C SER A 876 36.42 -8.33 -19.86
N LEU A 877 36.77 -7.45 -18.92
CA LEU A 877 37.54 -7.81 -17.73
C LEU A 877 36.64 -8.50 -16.69
N LYS A 878 36.83 -9.80 -16.51
CA LYS A 878 36.05 -10.65 -15.59
C LYS A 878 36.79 -10.90 -14.26
N GLY A 879 36.10 -11.48 -13.28
CA GLY A 879 36.66 -11.78 -11.96
C GLY A 879 36.74 -10.52 -11.10
N CYS A 880 37.90 -10.32 -10.48
CA CYS A 880 38.25 -9.12 -9.71
C CYS A 880 39.47 -8.43 -10.35
N PRO A 881 39.28 -7.58 -11.38
CA PRO A 881 40.37 -6.91 -12.07
C PRO A 881 41.20 -6.04 -11.11
N LYS A 882 42.49 -5.88 -11.41
CA LYS A 882 43.45 -5.06 -10.65
C LYS A 882 44.23 -4.15 -11.60
N ASN A 883 44.94 -3.16 -11.05
CA ASN A 883 45.86 -2.28 -11.77
C ASN A 883 45.18 -1.46 -12.87
N PHE A 884 44.02 -0.86 -12.58
CA PHE A 884 43.28 -0.04 -13.54
C PHE A 884 42.88 1.31 -12.95
N ILE A 885 42.93 2.34 -13.79
CA ILE A 885 42.44 3.69 -13.48
C ILE A 885 41.06 3.85 -14.09
N LEU A 886 40.09 4.35 -13.33
CA LEU A 886 38.72 4.52 -13.78
C LEU A 886 38.56 5.85 -14.54
N PRO A 887 38.25 5.85 -15.85
CA PRO A 887 38.05 7.08 -16.59
C PRO A 887 36.70 7.72 -16.25
N ILE A 888 36.69 9.03 -16.00
CA ILE A 888 35.47 9.83 -15.82
C ILE A 888 35.37 10.80 -17.00
N ARG A 889 34.56 10.42 -17.98
CA ARG A 889 34.41 11.17 -19.25
C ARG A 889 33.53 12.40 -19.11
N ASP A 890 32.59 12.36 -18.17
CA ASP A 890 31.62 13.42 -17.96
C ASP A 890 30.98 13.27 -16.58
N ILE A 891 30.27 14.30 -16.13
CA ILE A 891 29.35 14.22 -15.00
C ILE A 891 28.06 14.97 -15.34
N ARG A 892 26.94 14.39 -14.93
CA ARG A 892 25.61 14.99 -15.08
C ARG A 892 24.92 15.03 -13.72
N ALA A 893 23.80 15.74 -13.66
CA ALA A 893 23.06 15.96 -12.41
C ALA A 893 21.59 15.59 -12.59
N SER A 894 21.03 14.92 -11.59
CA SER A 894 19.60 14.70 -11.43
C SER A 894 19.20 15.33 -10.10
N ILE A 895 18.96 16.64 -10.12
CA ILE A 895 18.81 17.49 -8.93
C ILE A 895 17.50 17.24 -8.19
N GLY A 896 16.40 16.97 -8.90
CA GLY A 896 15.14 16.58 -8.28
C GLY A 896 15.23 15.20 -7.62
N ALA A 897 15.94 14.27 -8.26
CA ALA A 897 16.21 12.96 -7.66
C ALA A 897 17.21 13.05 -6.49
N GLY A 898 18.16 13.98 -6.58
CA GLY A 898 19.15 14.27 -5.55
C GLY A 898 20.46 13.50 -5.74
N PHE A 899 21.03 13.42 -6.93
CA PHE A 899 22.37 12.87 -7.09
C PHE A 899 23.09 13.42 -8.31
N LEU A 900 24.42 13.33 -8.29
CA LEU A 900 25.27 13.53 -9.47
C LEU A 900 25.62 12.15 -10.03
N TYR A 901 25.69 12.01 -11.35
CA TYR A 901 26.01 10.74 -12.00
C TYR A 901 27.19 10.88 -12.98
N PRO A 902 28.41 10.46 -12.56
CA PRO A 902 29.58 10.42 -13.43
C PRO A 902 29.44 9.36 -14.51
N LEU A 903 29.81 9.70 -15.74
CA LEU A 903 29.80 8.81 -16.89
C LEU A 903 31.20 8.21 -17.08
N VAL A 904 31.31 6.90 -16.87
CA VAL A 904 32.57 6.15 -17.03
C VAL A 904 32.77 5.71 -18.48
N GLY A 905 31.69 5.32 -19.15
CA GLY A 905 31.69 4.87 -20.54
C GLY A 905 30.52 5.43 -21.33
N GLU A 906 30.39 5.02 -22.59
CA GLU A 906 29.21 5.33 -23.40
C GLU A 906 28.02 4.49 -22.95
N MET A 907 26.91 5.16 -22.67
CA MET A 907 25.66 4.54 -22.24
C MET A 907 24.57 4.93 -23.24
N SER A 908 23.98 3.94 -23.90
CA SER A 908 22.80 4.17 -24.71
C SER A 908 21.58 4.26 -23.78
N THR A 909 20.94 5.42 -23.78
CA THR A 909 19.74 5.72 -23.01
C THR A 909 18.45 5.34 -23.72
N ILE A 910 18.50 5.06 -25.03
CA ILE A 910 17.41 4.44 -25.79
C ILE A 910 17.93 3.24 -26.62
N PRO A 911 17.50 2.01 -26.29
CA PRO A 911 17.90 0.81 -27.02
C PRO A 911 17.31 0.77 -28.43
N GLY A 912 17.90 -0.06 -29.29
CA GLY A 912 17.36 -0.35 -30.62
C GLY A 912 16.75 -1.74 -30.69
N LEU A 913 15.87 -1.97 -31.66
CA LEU A 913 15.38 -3.30 -31.98
C LEU A 913 16.46 -4.16 -32.67
N PRO A 914 16.53 -5.47 -32.39
CA PRO A 914 17.40 -6.40 -33.12
C PRO A 914 16.87 -6.67 -34.54
N THR A 915 17.64 -7.36 -35.39
CA THR A 915 17.22 -7.73 -36.75
C THR A 915 15.93 -8.56 -36.77
N ARG A 916 15.75 -9.44 -35.79
CA ARG A 916 14.50 -10.17 -35.54
C ARG A 916 14.00 -9.87 -34.13
N PRO A 917 13.12 -8.88 -33.97
CA PRO A 917 12.47 -8.60 -32.69
C PRO A 917 11.52 -9.74 -32.29
N CYS A 918 11.36 -9.96 -30.98
CA CYS A 918 10.47 -11.00 -30.46
C CYS A 918 8.99 -10.76 -30.79
N PHE A 919 8.58 -9.54 -31.13
CA PHE A 919 7.20 -9.25 -31.54
C PHE A 919 6.73 -10.01 -32.79
N TYR A 920 7.64 -10.62 -33.55
CA TYR A 920 7.26 -11.50 -34.66
C TYR A 920 6.50 -12.74 -34.20
N ASP A 921 6.70 -13.13 -32.95
CA ASP A 921 6.08 -14.30 -32.34
C ASP A 921 4.91 -13.90 -31.42
N ILE A 922 4.69 -12.60 -31.20
CA ILE A 922 3.63 -12.07 -30.34
C ILE A 922 2.34 -11.92 -31.12
N ASP A 923 1.26 -12.50 -30.60
CA ASP A 923 -0.10 -12.33 -31.13
C ASP A 923 -1.14 -12.46 -30.00
N ILE A 924 -2.42 -12.24 -30.33
CA ILE A 924 -3.54 -12.34 -29.38
C ILE A 924 -4.69 -13.14 -30.00
N ASP A 925 -5.28 -14.04 -29.21
CA ASP A 925 -6.52 -14.70 -29.57
C ASP A 925 -7.70 -13.70 -29.49
N PRO A 926 -8.46 -13.45 -30.56
CA PRO A 926 -9.54 -12.47 -30.56
C PRO A 926 -10.80 -12.89 -29.78
N ILE A 927 -10.88 -14.15 -29.35
CA ILE A 927 -12.02 -14.68 -28.59
C ILE A 927 -11.64 -14.81 -27.11
N THR A 928 -10.50 -15.42 -26.80
CA THR A 928 -10.07 -15.65 -25.41
C THR A 928 -9.28 -14.49 -24.84
N GLU A 929 -8.83 -13.56 -25.68
CA GLU A 929 -7.90 -12.47 -25.36
C GLU A 929 -6.53 -12.97 -24.85
N GLU A 930 -6.22 -14.25 -25.10
CA GLU A 930 -4.97 -14.87 -24.67
C GLU A 930 -3.79 -14.38 -25.50
N ILE A 931 -2.73 -13.92 -24.83
CA ILE A 931 -1.50 -13.44 -25.47
C ILE A 931 -0.53 -14.61 -25.71
N TYR A 932 0.00 -14.68 -26.93
CA TYR A 932 1.02 -15.63 -27.37
C TYR A 932 2.39 -14.95 -27.54
N GLY A 933 3.47 -15.73 -27.42
CA GLY A 933 4.85 -15.32 -27.76
C GLY A 933 5.50 -14.19 -26.97
N LEU A 934 4.84 -13.66 -25.94
CA LEU A 934 5.39 -12.60 -25.09
C LEU A 934 6.62 -13.06 -24.27
N PHE A 935 6.76 -14.38 -24.02
CA PHE A 935 7.79 -14.97 -23.14
C PHE A 935 8.27 -16.36 -23.53
#